data_AF-A0A3B0BUA0-F1
#
_entry.id   AF-A0A3B0BUA0-F1
#
_cell.length_a   1.000
_cell.length_b   1.000
_cell.length_c   1.000
_cell.angle_alpha   90.00
_cell.angle_beta   90.00
_cell.angle_gamma   90.00
#
_symmetry.space_group_name_H-M   'P 1'
#
loop_
_entity.id
_entity.type
_entity.pdbx_description
1 polymer ?
#
loop_
_entity_poly.entity_id
_entity_poly.type
_entity_poly.pdbx_seq_one_letter_code
_entity_poly.pdbx_strand_id
1 'polypeptide(L)'
;MNRENGKTEHEIPERAKIGPEGGVLSRRQALATIGIAGAAAAAGFVLPGPLSGTVYGEANSGNTVQHSVYGGPMDPHKLKKLLDMSYVVPITIAELRTAAALDLDYVYFLNDPGQEGHFIYDPLDTTSADNTGTLLVNVSGARLKRIQETDYHNVRWFGAKGDGTTDDSSAIQLADTVAAAASKRLYFPEGTYKAYGLLVTTSWFAHGKSVVENLSPTANKYNFVRITGRTGLSLEGLTFDGGVSSDPSVWSSSNYNAFTGGLACYLFNSTDIRLTNCTFRNSVMSPLRIEKCSRIIVENCTSKRGRGNYGDAIYVAGSDHVRFDRCSAEDYTRIGFVCEQGSWNVSFSQCHASYGHDQSKLYGGGEFNAGFWSENSENVTYSQCVAENNTHCGFTVAPGVNRPYKTSTAPFVLDSCVAIGNGLYGFIASDSKGDRFSVTCSDCFVFGSRIGMAINAYHANDTVTLDHCYFRLDVTASGQNATGVLCAGNDKLATIRISDCLYDHSASDPSLLMSSTATSGDIVLSNNAKLQLFVNDCSCVDAGTALILKALQGTPILQVRNCLLQVIVLKDFQEASFDNCRFTGNVQSIGQSTTAGNLQITRCSVAGGMDLSTAGRIRFESVQAVLSGTQRIGIVRNTENRDIRTEFVDCRFEKDIAASDYAIRIEENGTLKPLSLFRGCIFYNSTDTATATRTFIWNVQTGTNSLFSECYSDDTVANLLKTGSVLSAPSGNTLIDLH
;
A
#
# COMPACT_ATOMS: atom_id res chain seq x y z
N MET A 1 -30.04 29.83 -58.12
CA MET A 1 -31.22 29.79 -58.99
C MET A 1 -32.29 28.98 -58.30
N ASN A 2 -33.47 29.59 -58.10
CA ASN A 2 -34.84 29.06 -58.04
C ASN A 2 -35.04 27.53 -57.91
N ARG A 3 -35.98 26.99 -57.15
CA ARG A 3 -37.10 27.48 -56.31
C ARG A 3 -37.72 26.22 -55.68
N GLU A 4 -38.20 26.36 -54.44
CA GLU A 4 -39.51 25.90 -53.89
C GLU A 4 -40.03 24.47 -54.17
N ASN A 5 -40.77 23.79 -53.31
CA ASN A 5 -41.26 23.97 -51.96
C ASN A 5 -41.82 22.60 -51.55
N GLY A 6 -41.56 22.18 -50.32
CA GLY A 6 -42.18 21.01 -49.71
C GLY A 6 -42.03 21.08 -48.20
N LYS A 7 -42.73 22.03 -47.58
CA LYS A 7 -42.89 22.11 -46.13
C LYS A 7 -43.79 20.96 -45.67
N THR A 8 -43.30 20.18 -44.72
CA THR A 8 -44.07 19.74 -43.55
C THR A 8 -43.15 19.68 -42.34
N GLU A 9 -43.62 20.31 -41.28
CA GLU A 9 -43.00 20.56 -39.98
C GLU A 9 -42.51 19.26 -39.33
N HIS A 10 -41.28 19.20 -38.81
CA HIS A 10 -40.87 19.70 -37.50
C HIS A 10 -41.72 19.14 -36.35
N GLU A 11 -41.54 17.85 -36.09
CA GLU A 11 -41.59 17.30 -34.75
C GLU A 11 -40.66 16.09 -34.73
N ILE A 12 -39.52 16.22 -34.05
CA ILE A 12 -38.75 15.06 -33.59
C ILE A 12 -39.34 14.75 -32.21
N PRO A 13 -40.15 13.69 -32.11
CA PRO A 13 -40.06 12.89 -30.91
C PRO A 13 -40.14 11.39 -31.22
N GLU A 14 -39.62 10.60 -30.28
CA GLU A 14 -39.82 9.16 -30.17
C GLU A 14 -39.14 8.26 -31.23
N ARG A 15 -37.83 8.11 -31.06
CA ARG A 15 -37.36 6.73 -30.79
C ARG A 15 -37.57 6.46 -29.30
N ALA A 16 -38.77 6.00 -28.94
CA ALA A 16 -38.95 5.20 -27.73
C ALA A 16 -38.14 3.90 -27.97
N LYS A 17 -36.98 3.67 -27.35
CA LYS A 17 -36.70 3.52 -25.91
C LYS A 17 -37.64 2.51 -25.24
N ILE A 18 -37.31 1.23 -25.39
CA ILE A 18 -37.27 0.29 -24.27
C ILE A 18 -36.00 -0.55 -24.49
N GLY A 19 -34.98 -0.33 -23.64
CA GLY A 19 -33.69 -1.02 -23.71
C GLY A 19 -33.71 -2.38 -23.01
N PRO A 20 -32.58 -3.10 -22.98
CA PRO A 20 -32.34 -4.08 -21.94
C PRO A 20 -31.67 -3.34 -20.77
N GLU A 21 -32.44 -2.66 -19.93
CA GLU A 21 -31.93 -2.27 -18.62
C GLU A 21 -31.84 -3.50 -17.72
N GLY A 22 -30.61 -3.82 -17.33
CA GLY A 22 -30.23 -3.86 -15.92
C GLY A 22 -31.17 -4.63 -14.98
N GLY A 23 -31.16 -5.96 -15.09
CA GLY A 23 -31.49 -6.84 -13.97
C GLY A 23 -30.22 -7.28 -13.26
N VAL A 24 -29.80 -6.50 -12.25
CA VAL A 24 -28.71 -6.87 -11.33
C VAL A 24 -29.06 -8.23 -10.70
N LEU A 25 -28.20 -9.24 -10.96
CA LEU A 25 -28.21 -10.49 -10.22
C LEU A 25 -28.11 -10.18 -8.73
N SER A 26 -29.14 -10.53 -7.96
CA SER A 26 -29.05 -10.41 -6.50
C SER A 26 -27.98 -11.36 -5.98
N ARG A 27 -27.25 -10.97 -4.92
CA ARG A 27 -26.24 -11.79 -4.22
C ARG A 27 -26.73 -13.21 -3.86
N ARG A 28 -28.05 -13.43 -3.77
CA ARG A 28 -28.66 -14.74 -3.47
C ARG A 28 -28.76 -15.67 -4.69
N GLN A 29 -28.64 -15.15 -5.91
CA GLN A 29 -28.66 -15.91 -7.17
C GLN A 29 -27.26 -16.21 -7.72
N ALA A 30 -26.23 -15.45 -7.32
CA ALA A 30 -24.83 -15.76 -7.65
C ALA A 30 -24.24 -16.90 -6.78
N LEU A 31 -24.83 -17.16 -5.60
CA LEU A 31 -24.41 -18.26 -4.71
C LEU A 31 -25.00 -19.63 -5.07
N ALA A 32 -25.84 -19.71 -6.10
CA ALA A 32 -26.46 -20.96 -6.55
C ALA A 32 -25.72 -21.67 -7.70
N THR A 33 -24.62 -21.10 -8.21
CA THR A 33 -23.93 -21.60 -9.43
C THR A 33 -22.50 -22.12 -9.21
N ILE A 34 -22.02 -22.21 -7.96
CA ILE A 34 -20.69 -22.80 -7.65
C ILE A 34 -20.79 -24.13 -6.89
N GLY A 35 -21.99 -24.59 -6.53
CA GLY A 35 -22.21 -25.94 -6.02
C GLY A 35 -22.95 -26.76 -7.05
N ILE A 36 -22.36 -27.87 -7.50
CA ILE A 36 -22.96 -29.12 -8.02
C ILE A 36 -22.05 -29.69 -9.14
N ALA A 37 -21.06 -30.46 -8.71
CA ALA A 37 -20.54 -31.64 -9.40
C ALA A 37 -19.86 -32.54 -8.35
N GLY A 38 -20.68 -33.16 -7.51
CA GLY A 38 -20.30 -34.15 -6.50
C GLY A 38 -21.56 -34.92 -6.09
N ALA A 39 -21.82 -36.03 -6.78
CA ALA A 39 -22.95 -36.96 -6.65
C ALA A 39 -23.16 -37.44 -5.19
N ALA A 40 -24.37 -37.36 -4.64
CA ALA A 40 -25.48 -38.34 -4.74
C ALA A 40 -25.34 -39.61 -3.87
N ALA A 41 -25.74 -39.51 -2.60
CA ALA A 41 -26.32 -40.54 -1.72
C ALA A 41 -26.63 -39.81 -0.39
N ALA A 42 -27.77 -39.88 0.29
CA ALA A 42 -28.90 -40.78 0.27
C ALA A 42 -30.13 -40.00 0.77
N ALA A 43 -31.26 -40.11 0.05
CA ALA A 43 -32.57 -39.69 0.56
C ALA A 43 -33.63 -40.55 -0.13
N GLY A 44 -33.85 -41.74 0.41
CA GLY A 44 -35.03 -42.52 0.15
C GLY A 44 -35.54 -43.00 1.49
N PHE A 45 -36.66 -42.44 1.95
CA PHE A 45 -37.80 -43.18 2.50
C PHE A 45 -38.88 -42.18 2.91
N VAL A 46 -39.92 -42.14 2.08
CA VAL A 46 -41.18 -41.44 2.32
C VAL A 46 -42.25 -42.51 2.46
N LEU A 47 -42.86 -42.51 3.65
CA LEU A 47 -44.24 -42.89 4.01
C LEU A 47 -44.66 -44.37 4.19
N PRO A 48 -45.72 -44.59 5.03
CA PRO A 48 -46.05 -45.84 5.71
C PRO A 48 -47.20 -46.59 5.05
N GLY A 49 -47.36 -47.88 5.36
CA GLY A 49 -48.63 -48.59 5.14
C GLY A 49 -48.50 -50.11 5.06
N PRO A 50 -49.55 -50.85 5.47
CA PRO A 50 -49.48 -52.17 6.09
C PRO A 50 -49.61 -53.31 5.06
N LEU A 51 -49.25 -54.55 5.43
CA LEU A 51 -49.98 -55.75 5.01
C LEU A 51 -49.53 -56.97 5.82
N SER A 52 -50.52 -57.57 6.47
CA SER A 52 -50.49 -58.88 7.13
C SER A 52 -49.95 -59.98 6.22
N GLY A 53 -49.24 -60.93 6.83
CA GLY A 53 -48.79 -62.15 6.17
C GLY A 53 -48.27 -63.17 7.18
N THR A 54 -49.10 -63.53 8.17
CA THR A 54 -48.91 -64.70 9.02
C THR A 54 -48.94 -65.96 8.15
N VAL A 55 -47.89 -66.79 8.22
CA VAL A 55 -47.95 -68.22 7.88
C VAL A 55 -47.46 -69.00 9.09
N TYR A 56 -48.37 -69.74 9.69
CA TYR A 56 -48.12 -70.70 10.76
C TYR A 56 -47.39 -71.93 10.21
N GLY A 57 -46.34 -72.36 10.91
CA GLY A 57 -45.81 -73.72 10.86
C GLY A 57 -45.74 -74.25 12.29
N GLU A 58 -46.66 -75.14 12.65
CA GLU A 58 -46.72 -75.79 13.96
C GLU A 58 -45.73 -76.95 14.09
N ALA A 59 -45.12 -77.00 15.28
CA ALA A 59 -44.68 -78.14 16.11
C ALA A 59 -43.82 -79.27 15.51
N ASN A 60 -42.61 -79.48 16.07
CA ASN A 60 -42.46 -80.41 17.20
C ASN A 60 -41.07 -80.38 17.88
N SER A 61 -41.11 -80.39 19.22
CA SER A 61 -40.20 -81.03 20.19
C SER A 61 -38.67 -81.05 19.98
N GLY A 62 -37.95 -80.33 20.84
CA GLY A 62 -36.58 -80.67 21.20
C GLY A 62 -35.77 -79.49 21.73
N ASN A 63 -35.50 -79.46 23.04
CA ASN A 63 -34.66 -78.47 23.70
C ASN A 63 -33.30 -78.30 23.00
N THR A 64 -33.10 -77.20 22.28
CA THR A 64 -31.79 -76.82 21.76
C THR A 64 -31.03 -76.02 22.82
N VAL A 65 -29.70 -76.13 22.77
CA VAL A 65 -28.72 -75.48 23.65
C VAL A 65 -28.80 -73.93 23.61
N GLN A 66 -29.70 -73.38 22.80
CA GLN A 66 -29.96 -71.95 22.67
C GLN A 66 -30.72 -71.39 23.90
N HIS A 67 -31.51 -72.21 24.60
CA HIS A 67 -32.38 -71.78 25.70
C HIS A 67 -31.69 -71.61 27.06
N SER A 68 -30.47 -72.13 27.22
CA SER A 68 -29.67 -72.03 28.47
C SER A 68 -28.59 -70.94 28.41
N VAL A 69 -28.31 -70.38 27.23
CA VAL A 69 -27.32 -69.30 27.05
C VAL A 69 -27.98 -67.97 26.66
N TYR A 70 -29.08 -68.01 25.91
CA TYR A 70 -29.94 -66.86 25.67
C TYR A 70 -31.29 -67.15 26.33
N GLY A 71 -31.59 -66.44 27.42
CA GLY A 71 -32.80 -66.65 28.22
C GLY A 71 -34.07 -66.73 27.36
N GLY A 72 -35.06 -67.48 27.85
CA GLY A 72 -36.33 -67.77 27.15
C GLY A 72 -37.08 -66.55 26.60
N PRO A 73 -38.20 -66.77 25.89
CA PRO A 73 -38.86 -65.74 25.08
C PRO A 73 -38.95 -64.41 25.83
N MET A 74 -38.37 -63.36 25.23
CA MET A 74 -38.38 -62.02 25.84
C MET A 74 -39.81 -61.67 26.18
N ASP A 75 -40.07 -61.58 27.50
CA ASP A 75 -41.30 -61.01 28.01
C ASP A 75 -41.47 -59.62 27.33
N PRO A 76 -42.54 -59.38 26.56
CA PRO A 76 -42.78 -58.08 25.96
C PRO A 76 -42.86 -56.96 27.02
N HIS A 77 -43.15 -57.31 28.28
CA HIS A 77 -43.09 -56.39 29.42
C HIS A 77 -41.66 -56.16 29.92
N LYS A 78 -40.68 -57.05 29.67
CA LYS A 78 -39.24 -56.81 29.96
C LYS A 78 -38.60 -55.87 28.95
N LEU A 79 -38.95 -55.95 27.66
CA LEU A 79 -38.45 -54.98 26.66
C LEU A 79 -39.08 -53.59 26.90
N LYS A 80 -40.38 -53.55 27.26
CA LYS A 80 -41.03 -52.31 27.72
C LYS A 80 -40.39 -51.78 29.00
N LYS A 81 -40.07 -52.64 29.98
CA LYS A 81 -39.31 -52.26 31.19
C LYS A 81 -37.88 -51.80 30.90
N LEU A 82 -37.16 -52.40 29.95
CA LEU A 82 -35.82 -51.97 29.54
C LEU A 82 -35.85 -50.65 28.75
N LEU A 83 -36.91 -50.40 27.99
CA LEU A 83 -37.17 -49.12 27.31
C LEU A 83 -37.72 -48.04 28.26
N ASP A 84 -38.40 -48.44 29.34
CA ASP A 84 -38.86 -47.59 30.45
C ASP A 84 -37.75 -47.36 31.51
N MET A 85 -36.64 -48.11 31.45
CA MET A 85 -35.43 -47.88 32.24
C MET A 85 -34.64 -46.76 31.56
N SER A 86 -34.96 -45.51 31.87
CA SER A 86 -34.18 -44.35 31.44
C SER A 86 -32.77 -44.40 32.04
N TYR A 87 -31.84 -45.07 31.37
CA TYR A 87 -30.40 -45.07 31.69
C TYR A 87 -29.75 -43.69 31.47
N VAL A 88 -30.49 -42.73 30.90
CA VAL A 88 -30.11 -41.33 30.82
C VAL A 88 -30.92 -40.53 31.83
N VAL A 89 -30.25 -39.98 32.85
CA VAL A 89 -30.89 -39.21 33.92
C VAL A 89 -30.69 -37.72 33.65
N PRO A 90 -31.74 -36.95 33.27
CA PRO A 90 -31.64 -35.50 33.16
C PRO A 90 -31.46 -34.90 34.56
N ILE A 91 -30.46 -34.06 34.74
CA ILE A 91 -30.10 -33.50 36.04
C ILE A 91 -29.42 -32.15 35.87
N THR A 92 -29.58 -31.23 36.83
CA THR A 92 -28.78 -30.00 36.85
C THR A 92 -27.42 -30.22 37.53
N ILE A 93 -26.46 -29.33 37.32
CA ILE A 93 -25.16 -29.35 38.01
C ILE A 93 -25.36 -29.26 39.53
N ALA A 94 -26.30 -28.43 39.99
CA ALA A 94 -26.60 -28.26 41.42
C ALA A 94 -27.17 -29.56 42.03
N GLU A 95 -28.12 -30.20 41.35
CA GLU A 95 -28.67 -31.49 41.77
C GLU A 95 -27.61 -32.59 41.72
N LEU A 96 -26.80 -32.65 40.65
CA LEU A 96 -25.76 -33.66 40.50
C LEU A 96 -24.69 -33.53 41.58
N ARG A 97 -24.30 -32.31 41.93
CA ARG A 97 -23.35 -32.06 43.02
C ARG A 97 -23.90 -32.46 44.38
N THR A 98 -25.21 -32.41 44.59
CA THR A 98 -25.86 -32.78 45.87
C THR A 98 -26.35 -34.24 45.92
N ALA A 99 -26.27 -34.97 44.80
CA ALA A 99 -26.68 -36.37 44.72
C ALA A 99 -25.88 -37.25 45.68
N ALA A 100 -26.57 -37.94 46.58
CA ALA A 100 -25.97 -38.79 47.62
C ALA A 100 -25.56 -40.19 47.12
N ALA A 101 -26.12 -40.64 46.00
CA ALA A 101 -25.80 -41.92 45.37
C ALA A 101 -25.80 -41.76 43.85
N LEU A 102 -24.84 -42.40 43.19
CA LEU A 102 -24.74 -42.48 41.74
C LEU A 102 -24.69 -43.94 41.32
N ASP A 103 -25.24 -44.24 40.14
CA ASP A 103 -25.23 -45.56 39.54
C ASP A 103 -24.15 -45.61 38.44
N LEU A 104 -23.39 -46.71 38.40
CA LEU A 104 -22.35 -46.92 37.39
C LEU A 104 -22.94 -47.21 36.01
N ASP A 105 -24.17 -47.70 35.94
CA ASP A 105 -24.84 -48.05 34.68
C ASP A 105 -25.59 -46.86 34.06
N TYR A 106 -25.61 -45.69 34.72
CA TYR A 106 -26.32 -44.50 34.26
C TYR A 106 -25.42 -43.47 33.59
N VAL A 107 -25.99 -42.80 32.58
CA VAL A 107 -25.46 -41.60 31.98
C VAL A 107 -26.26 -40.41 32.52
N TYR A 108 -25.57 -39.44 33.10
CA TYR A 108 -26.18 -38.22 33.62
C TYR A 108 -26.17 -37.15 32.54
N PHE A 109 -27.33 -36.71 32.07
CA PHE A 109 -27.44 -35.64 31.09
C PHE A 109 -27.66 -34.31 31.81
N LEU A 110 -26.65 -33.44 31.77
CA LEU A 110 -26.80 -32.08 32.27
C LEU A 110 -27.79 -31.31 31.40
N ASN A 111 -28.76 -30.63 32.04
CA ASN A 111 -29.76 -29.82 31.36
C ASN A 111 -29.67 -28.32 31.71
N ASP A 112 -28.63 -27.88 32.42
CA ASP A 112 -28.33 -26.47 32.62
C ASP A 112 -28.06 -25.77 31.27
N PRO A 113 -28.73 -24.65 30.97
CA PRO A 113 -28.54 -23.92 29.72
C PRO A 113 -27.07 -23.57 29.44
N GLY A 114 -26.57 -24.01 28.29
CA GLY A 114 -25.18 -23.81 27.84
C GLY A 114 -24.14 -24.77 28.43
N GLN A 115 -24.51 -25.59 29.41
CA GLN A 115 -23.64 -26.57 30.05
C GLN A 115 -24.05 -28.02 29.75
N GLU A 116 -25.00 -28.21 28.83
CA GLU A 116 -25.62 -29.49 28.53
C GLU A 116 -24.59 -30.52 28.06
N GLY A 117 -24.86 -31.79 28.38
CA GLY A 117 -24.05 -32.91 27.91
C GLY A 117 -24.07 -34.09 28.86
N HIS A 118 -23.57 -35.21 28.35
CA HIS A 118 -23.57 -36.49 29.06
C HIS A 118 -22.35 -36.63 29.96
N PHE A 119 -22.56 -37.18 31.16
CA PHE A 119 -21.54 -37.47 32.15
C PHE A 119 -21.67 -38.91 32.64
N ILE A 120 -20.53 -39.54 32.91
CA ILE A 120 -20.45 -40.87 33.50
C ILE A 120 -19.72 -40.80 34.82
N TYR A 121 -20.18 -41.56 35.80
CA TYR A 121 -19.47 -41.73 37.06
C TYR A 121 -18.23 -42.60 36.84
N ASP A 122 -17.06 -42.10 37.21
CA ASP A 122 -15.80 -42.85 37.21
C ASP A 122 -15.37 -43.14 38.66
N PRO A 123 -15.55 -44.38 39.17
CA PRO A 123 -15.17 -44.74 40.53
C PRO A 123 -13.65 -44.85 40.72
N LEU A 124 -12.87 -44.93 39.64
CA LEU A 124 -11.41 -45.03 39.71
C LEU A 124 -10.74 -43.66 39.87
N ASP A 125 -11.43 -42.58 39.51
CA ASP A 125 -10.94 -41.22 39.73
C ASP A 125 -11.30 -40.74 41.14
N THR A 126 -10.29 -40.74 42.02
CA THR A 126 -10.43 -40.33 43.42
C THR A 126 -9.71 -39.02 43.75
N THR A 127 -9.06 -38.40 42.76
CA THR A 127 -8.12 -37.28 43.00
C THR A 127 -8.44 -36.04 42.19
N SER A 128 -9.06 -36.17 41.02
CA SER A 128 -9.32 -35.02 40.17
C SER A 128 -10.31 -34.05 40.83
N ALA A 129 -10.03 -32.76 40.67
CA ALA A 129 -10.84 -31.66 41.22
C ALA A 129 -11.98 -31.28 40.27
N ASP A 130 -13.11 -30.88 40.85
CA ASP A 130 -14.24 -30.31 40.11
C ASP A 130 -13.78 -29.07 39.32
N ASN A 131 -14.07 -29.04 38.03
CA ASN A 131 -13.76 -27.92 37.14
C ASN A 131 -15.00 -27.34 36.46
N THR A 132 -16.20 -27.72 36.92
CA THR A 132 -17.53 -27.32 36.41
C THR A 132 -17.85 -27.78 34.98
N GLY A 133 -16.85 -27.83 34.10
CA GLY A 133 -17.04 -28.15 32.68
C GLY A 133 -16.94 -29.62 32.35
N THR A 134 -15.78 -30.21 32.55
CA THR A 134 -15.46 -31.58 32.08
C THR A 134 -15.45 -32.60 33.20
N LEU A 135 -15.35 -32.14 34.44
CA LEU A 135 -15.35 -32.97 35.62
C LEU A 135 -16.13 -32.29 36.75
N LEU A 136 -17.07 -33.03 37.32
CA LEU A 136 -17.87 -32.60 38.48
C LEU A 136 -17.62 -33.54 39.65
N VAL A 137 -17.57 -32.98 40.86
CA VAL A 137 -17.44 -33.75 42.11
C VAL A 137 -18.67 -33.53 42.96
N ASN A 138 -19.36 -34.60 43.35
CA ASN A 138 -20.53 -34.50 44.21
C ASN A 138 -20.16 -34.48 45.71
N VAL A 139 -21.17 -34.30 46.57
CA VAL A 139 -21.03 -34.29 48.04
C VAL A 139 -20.44 -35.57 48.62
N SER A 140 -20.56 -36.71 47.93
CA SER A 140 -19.95 -37.98 48.34
C SER A 140 -18.49 -38.13 47.89
N GLY A 141 -17.97 -37.18 47.10
CA GLY A 141 -16.65 -37.26 46.48
C GLY A 141 -16.62 -38.13 45.21
N ALA A 142 -17.75 -38.49 44.62
CA ALA A 142 -17.76 -39.20 43.34
C ALA A 142 -17.41 -38.24 42.18
N ARG A 143 -16.63 -38.71 41.19
CA ARG A 143 -16.14 -37.92 40.06
C ARG A 143 -16.92 -38.28 38.81
N LEU A 144 -17.61 -37.31 38.24
CA LEU A 144 -18.33 -37.47 36.99
C LEU A 144 -17.54 -36.84 35.86
N LYS A 145 -17.26 -37.62 34.81
CA LYS A 145 -16.52 -37.17 33.63
C LYS A 145 -17.47 -36.93 32.48
N ARG A 146 -17.36 -35.76 31.86
CA ARG A 146 -18.09 -35.44 30.63
C ARG A 146 -17.67 -36.39 29.53
N ILE A 147 -18.62 -36.95 28.80
CA ILE A 147 -18.37 -37.67 27.55
C ILE A 147 -18.02 -36.62 26.49
N GLN A 148 -16.80 -36.70 25.94
CA GLN A 148 -16.30 -35.71 24.99
C GLN A 148 -16.08 -36.36 23.62
N GLU A 149 -16.90 -35.98 22.65
CA GLU A 149 -16.81 -36.48 21.26
C GLU A 149 -16.08 -35.51 20.33
N THR A 150 -15.83 -34.29 20.82
CA THR A 150 -15.22 -33.19 20.06
C THR A 150 -13.74 -33.02 20.38
N ASP A 151 -13.01 -32.45 19.42
CA ASP A 151 -11.61 -32.01 19.54
C ASP A 151 -11.47 -30.65 20.26
N TYR A 152 -12.59 -30.10 20.73
CA TYR A 152 -12.65 -28.83 21.45
C TYR A 152 -13.43 -28.92 22.76
N HIS A 153 -13.20 -27.95 23.63
CA HIS A 153 -14.05 -27.62 24.78
C HIS A 153 -14.86 -26.37 24.52
N ASN A 154 -16.12 -26.33 24.96
CA ASN A 154 -16.96 -25.14 24.88
C ASN A 154 -16.78 -24.27 26.15
N VAL A 155 -16.53 -22.97 25.99
CA VAL A 155 -16.41 -22.03 27.13
C VAL A 155 -17.61 -22.05 28.07
N ARG A 156 -18.81 -22.27 27.53
CA ARG A 156 -20.04 -22.29 28.34
C ARG A 156 -20.11 -23.46 29.30
N TRP A 157 -19.45 -24.58 29.00
CA TRP A 157 -19.35 -25.71 29.92
C TRP A 157 -18.74 -25.30 31.25
N PHE A 158 -17.84 -24.32 31.26
CA PHE A 158 -17.15 -23.84 32.46
C PHE A 158 -17.86 -22.67 33.15
N GLY A 159 -19.09 -22.36 32.73
CA GLY A 159 -19.94 -21.34 33.34
C GLY A 159 -19.96 -19.99 32.63
N ALA A 160 -19.21 -19.81 31.54
CA ALA A 160 -19.24 -18.58 30.76
C ALA A 160 -20.65 -18.36 30.17
N LYS A 161 -21.19 -17.15 30.29
CA LYS A 161 -22.54 -16.82 29.85
C LYS A 161 -22.55 -16.26 28.43
N GLY A 162 -21.66 -15.32 28.13
CA GLY A 162 -21.65 -14.63 26.83
C GLY A 162 -22.88 -13.75 26.62
N ASP A 163 -23.45 -13.20 27.70
CA ASP A 163 -24.70 -12.40 27.69
C ASP A 163 -24.47 -10.88 27.56
N GLY A 164 -23.21 -10.43 27.48
CA GLY A 164 -22.82 -9.03 27.40
C GLY A 164 -22.78 -8.27 28.73
N THR A 165 -23.07 -8.94 29.85
CA THR A 165 -23.15 -8.31 31.19
C THR A 165 -22.37 -9.07 32.26
N THR A 166 -22.37 -10.39 32.23
CA THR A 166 -21.68 -11.25 33.19
C THR A 166 -20.17 -11.23 32.97
N ASP A 167 -19.40 -11.08 34.05
CA ASP A 167 -17.94 -11.25 34.00
C ASP A 167 -17.60 -12.74 33.79
N ASP A 168 -17.17 -13.05 32.57
CA ASP A 168 -16.81 -14.40 32.13
C ASP A 168 -15.31 -14.71 32.29
N SER A 169 -14.52 -13.82 32.92
CA SER A 169 -13.06 -13.92 32.96
C SER A 169 -12.56 -15.24 33.56
N SER A 170 -13.11 -15.63 34.72
CA SER A 170 -12.70 -16.85 35.43
C SER A 170 -13.10 -18.11 34.68
N ALA A 171 -14.31 -18.13 34.12
CA ALA A 171 -14.84 -19.26 33.36
C ALA A 171 -14.04 -19.49 32.07
N ILE A 172 -13.73 -18.43 31.32
CA ILE A 172 -12.91 -18.53 30.10
C ILE A 172 -11.50 -18.98 30.42
N GLN A 173 -10.85 -18.42 31.45
CA GLN A 173 -9.48 -18.81 31.79
C GLN A 173 -9.39 -20.25 32.28
N LEU A 174 -10.40 -20.72 33.03
CA LEU A 174 -10.51 -22.11 33.44
C LEU A 174 -10.69 -23.03 32.22
N ALA A 175 -11.59 -22.67 31.31
CA ALA A 175 -11.84 -23.44 30.08
C ALA A 175 -10.58 -23.54 29.21
N ASP A 176 -9.84 -22.43 29.02
CA ASP A 176 -8.57 -22.38 28.30
C ASP A 176 -7.52 -23.30 28.95
N THR A 177 -7.35 -23.20 30.27
CA THR A 177 -6.37 -24.02 31.01
C THR A 177 -6.67 -25.51 30.88
N VAL A 178 -7.94 -25.90 31.02
CA VAL A 178 -8.38 -27.30 30.94
C VAL A 178 -8.29 -27.82 29.51
N ALA A 179 -8.62 -26.99 28.51
CA ALA A 179 -8.47 -27.35 27.09
C ALA A 179 -6.99 -27.51 26.69
N ALA A 180 -6.11 -26.62 27.15
CA ALA A 180 -4.67 -26.73 26.93
C ALA A 180 -4.08 -28.01 27.53
N ALA A 181 -4.45 -28.35 28.78
CA ALA A 181 -4.02 -29.60 29.42
C ALA A 181 -4.48 -30.86 28.66
N ALA A 182 -5.63 -30.78 27.99
CA ALA A 182 -6.18 -31.86 27.17
C ALA A 182 -5.71 -31.82 25.70
N SER A 183 -4.84 -30.88 25.31
CA SER A 183 -4.46 -30.62 23.90
C SER A 183 -5.67 -30.40 22.97
N LYS A 184 -6.72 -29.76 23.48
CA LYS A 184 -7.95 -29.44 22.75
C LYS A 184 -8.07 -27.94 22.52
N ARG A 185 -8.80 -27.56 21.46
CA ARG A 185 -9.13 -26.16 21.16
C ARG A 185 -10.22 -25.64 22.09
N LEU A 186 -10.34 -24.32 22.21
CA LEU A 186 -11.42 -23.65 22.93
C LEU A 186 -12.43 -23.05 21.95
N TYR A 187 -13.67 -23.50 22.05
CA TYR A 187 -14.79 -23.04 21.24
C TYR A 187 -15.61 -21.98 21.97
N PHE A 188 -15.90 -20.88 21.25
CA PHE A 188 -16.80 -19.82 21.68
C PHE A 188 -18.10 -19.88 20.87
N PRO A 189 -19.24 -20.22 21.49
CA PRO A 189 -20.57 -20.03 20.90
C PRO A 189 -20.89 -18.54 20.68
N GLU A 190 -21.90 -18.23 19.86
CA GLU A 190 -22.40 -16.85 19.65
C GLU A 190 -22.77 -16.20 20.99
N GLY A 191 -22.27 -14.98 21.20
CA GLY A 191 -22.45 -14.22 22.45
C GLY A 191 -21.38 -13.15 22.65
N THR A 192 -21.61 -12.27 23.62
CA THR A 192 -20.65 -11.25 24.06
C THR A 192 -20.14 -11.61 25.44
N TYR A 193 -18.87 -11.99 25.53
CA TYR A 193 -18.21 -12.42 26.75
C TYR A 193 -17.41 -11.26 27.33
N LYS A 194 -17.90 -10.69 28.42
CA LYS A 194 -17.19 -9.62 29.13
C LYS A 194 -16.03 -10.25 29.90
N ALA A 195 -14.80 -9.87 29.60
CA ALA A 195 -13.63 -10.46 30.25
C ALA A 195 -12.48 -9.47 30.45
N TYR A 196 -11.52 -9.83 31.30
CA TYR A 196 -10.24 -9.14 31.46
C TYR A 196 -9.15 -10.12 31.98
N GLY A 197 -7.88 -9.85 31.67
CA GLY A 197 -6.75 -10.62 32.20
C GLY A 197 -6.52 -12.00 31.57
N LEU A 198 -7.09 -12.27 30.40
CA LEU A 198 -7.06 -13.57 29.75
C LEU A 198 -5.69 -13.87 29.12
N LEU A 199 -5.06 -14.96 29.56
CA LEU A 199 -3.89 -15.55 28.92
C LEU A 199 -4.32 -16.73 28.07
N VAL A 200 -4.13 -16.62 26.77
CA VAL A 200 -4.41 -17.69 25.81
C VAL A 200 -3.32 -18.75 25.91
N THR A 201 -3.70 -19.99 26.24
CA THR A 201 -2.78 -21.13 26.33
C THR A 201 -3.15 -22.30 25.42
N THR A 202 -4.35 -22.29 24.84
CA THR A 202 -4.74 -23.13 23.72
C THR A 202 -5.31 -22.31 22.56
N SER A 203 -5.49 -22.94 21.40
CA SER A 203 -6.09 -22.31 20.22
C SER A 203 -7.58 -22.03 20.44
N TRP A 204 -8.05 -20.84 20.09
CA TRP A 204 -9.46 -20.44 20.23
C TRP A 204 -10.13 -20.33 18.86
N PHE A 205 -11.41 -20.67 18.80
CA PHE A 205 -12.20 -20.45 17.59
C PHE A 205 -13.67 -20.20 17.86
N ALA A 206 -14.33 -19.59 16.88
CA ALA A 206 -15.78 -19.41 16.81
C ALA A 206 -16.27 -19.62 15.38
N HIS A 207 -17.56 -19.91 15.21
CA HIS A 207 -18.22 -19.97 13.90
C HIS A 207 -18.85 -18.62 13.50
N GLY A 208 -18.27 -17.51 13.98
CA GLY A 208 -18.74 -16.14 13.78
C GLY A 208 -19.65 -15.61 14.89
N LYS A 209 -19.70 -14.28 15.04
CA LYS A 209 -20.50 -13.49 16.00
C LYS A 209 -20.17 -13.65 17.50
N SER A 210 -19.08 -14.31 17.85
CA SER A 210 -18.58 -14.30 19.23
C SER A 210 -17.70 -13.07 19.47
N VAL A 211 -18.02 -12.30 20.50
CA VAL A 211 -17.28 -11.10 20.90
C VAL A 211 -16.68 -11.34 22.28
N VAL A 212 -15.36 -11.19 22.43
CA VAL A 212 -14.72 -11.06 23.74
C VAL A 212 -14.48 -9.57 23.96
N GLU A 213 -15.09 -8.99 24.99
CA GLU A 213 -15.11 -7.55 25.23
C GLU A 213 -14.48 -7.19 26.57
N ASN A 214 -13.58 -6.21 26.57
CA ASN A 214 -12.88 -5.76 27.75
C ASN A 214 -13.85 -5.13 28.78
N LEU A 215 -13.92 -5.72 29.98
CA LEU A 215 -14.74 -5.19 31.08
C LEU A 215 -14.00 -4.18 31.98
N SER A 216 -12.68 -4.03 31.82
CA SER A 216 -11.84 -3.19 32.68
C SER A 216 -11.10 -2.10 31.88
N PRO A 217 -11.80 -1.12 31.28
CA PRO A 217 -11.19 -0.13 30.39
C PRO A 217 -10.23 0.85 31.08
N THR A 218 -10.24 0.97 32.40
CA THR A 218 -9.31 1.84 33.14
C THR A 218 -8.06 1.10 33.65
N ALA A 219 -7.99 -0.22 33.46
CA ALA A 219 -6.90 -1.04 33.94
C ALA A 219 -5.70 -1.03 32.96
N ASN A 220 -4.74 -1.93 33.19
CA ASN A 220 -3.56 -2.04 32.33
C ASN A 220 -3.97 -2.39 30.89
N LYS A 221 -3.67 -1.48 29.96
CA LYS A 221 -4.02 -1.57 28.54
C LYS A 221 -3.50 -2.82 27.84
N TYR A 222 -2.44 -3.45 28.36
CA TYR A 222 -1.82 -4.66 27.80
C TYR A 222 -2.39 -5.98 28.34
N ASN A 223 -3.29 -5.94 29.33
CA ASN A 223 -3.72 -7.12 30.08
C ASN A 223 -5.18 -7.50 29.83
N PHE A 224 -5.67 -7.36 28.59
CA PHE A 224 -7.00 -7.86 28.19
C PHE A 224 -6.93 -9.30 27.66
N VAL A 225 -6.64 -9.50 26.37
CA VAL A 225 -6.38 -10.82 25.76
C VAL A 225 -4.93 -10.85 25.29
N ARG A 226 -4.15 -11.77 25.86
CA ARG A 226 -2.71 -11.85 25.62
C ARG A 226 -2.24 -13.25 25.25
N ILE A 227 -1.38 -13.32 24.24
CA ILE A 227 -0.54 -14.47 23.90
C ILE A 227 0.89 -14.08 24.27
N THR A 228 1.43 -14.70 25.31
CA THR A 228 2.74 -14.32 25.87
C THR A 228 3.61 -15.55 26.08
N GLY A 229 4.77 -15.61 25.42
CA GLY A 229 5.69 -16.75 25.57
C GLY A 229 5.11 -18.07 25.04
N ARG A 230 4.29 -18.02 23.97
CA ARG A 230 3.60 -19.19 23.43
C ARG A 230 4.10 -19.57 22.04
N THR A 231 3.88 -20.83 21.68
CA THR A 231 4.16 -21.34 20.33
C THR A 231 2.99 -22.16 19.81
N GLY A 232 2.74 -22.10 18.49
CA GLY A 232 1.83 -23.03 17.81
C GLY A 232 0.35 -22.84 18.15
N LEU A 233 -0.11 -21.61 18.35
CA LEU A 233 -1.52 -21.31 18.66
C LEU A 233 -2.23 -20.61 17.50
N SER A 234 -3.54 -20.80 17.41
CA SER A 234 -4.40 -20.08 16.47
C SER A 234 -5.59 -19.40 17.14
N LEU A 235 -5.95 -18.21 16.67
CA LEU A 235 -7.24 -17.57 16.96
C LEU A 235 -8.05 -17.46 15.66
N GLU A 236 -9.28 -17.96 15.67
CA GLU A 236 -10.10 -18.07 14.45
C GLU A 236 -11.54 -17.56 14.63
N GLY A 237 -11.98 -16.62 13.79
CA GLY A 237 -13.41 -16.26 13.70
C GLY A 237 -13.99 -15.45 14.87
N LEU A 238 -13.14 -14.92 15.76
CA LEU A 238 -13.54 -14.15 16.93
C LEU A 238 -13.47 -12.63 16.70
N THR A 239 -14.33 -11.89 17.40
CA THR A 239 -14.16 -10.45 17.60
C THR A 239 -13.55 -10.17 18.97
N PHE A 240 -12.49 -9.40 19.03
CA PHE A 240 -11.88 -8.87 20.24
C PHE A 240 -12.14 -7.37 20.31
N ASP A 241 -12.75 -6.92 21.40
CA ASP A 241 -13.14 -5.53 21.60
C ASP A 241 -12.41 -4.95 22.82
N GLY A 242 -11.53 -3.98 22.58
CA GLY A 242 -10.68 -3.36 23.60
C GLY A 242 -11.43 -2.44 24.57
N GLY A 243 -12.72 -2.16 24.32
CA GLY A 243 -13.56 -1.33 25.19
C GLY A 243 -13.12 0.14 25.24
N VAL A 244 -12.61 0.69 24.14
CA VAL A 244 -12.16 2.09 24.11
C VAL A 244 -13.32 3.07 24.30
N SER A 245 -13.09 4.11 25.10
CA SER A 245 -14.07 5.17 25.34
C SER A 245 -14.55 5.83 24.04
N SER A 246 -15.72 6.46 24.11
CA SER A 246 -16.26 7.26 23.01
C SER A 246 -15.31 8.38 22.62
N ASP A 247 -15.37 8.79 21.35
CA ASP A 247 -14.66 9.97 20.87
C ASP A 247 -15.23 11.23 21.57
N PRO A 248 -14.40 12.24 21.89
CA PRO A 248 -14.89 13.51 22.38
C PRO A 248 -15.78 14.18 21.32
N SER A 249 -16.80 14.93 21.77
CA SER A 249 -17.68 15.67 20.84
C SER A 249 -16.94 16.73 20.02
N VAL A 250 -15.83 17.25 20.56
CA VAL A 250 -14.89 18.15 19.88
C VAL A 250 -13.47 17.79 20.29
N TRP A 251 -12.58 17.67 19.31
CA TRP A 251 -11.16 17.37 19.52
C TRP A 251 -10.35 18.64 19.85
N SER A 252 -9.39 18.53 20.77
CA SER A 252 -8.53 19.61 21.21
C SER A 252 -7.18 19.08 21.71
N SER A 253 -6.24 20.01 21.93
CA SER A 253 -4.92 19.68 22.49
C SER A 253 -4.93 19.13 23.91
N SER A 254 -6.04 19.26 24.63
CA SER A 254 -6.18 18.70 25.97
C SER A 254 -6.82 17.31 26.01
N ASN A 255 -7.47 16.84 24.93
CA ASN A 255 -8.26 15.60 24.97
C ASN A 255 -7.88 14.55 23.90
N TYR A 256 -7.01 14.87 22.93
CA TYR A 256 -6.67 13.97 21.83
C TYR A 256 -6.09 12.60 22.26
N ASN A 257 -5.55 12.51 23.47
CA ASN A 257 -5.00 11.28 24.04
C ASN A 257 -5.74 10.81 25.30
N ALA A 258 -6.90 11.39 25.62
CA ALA A 258 -7.66 11.12 26.84
C ALA A 258 -8.61 9.91 26.71
N PHE A 259 -8.10 8.78 26.19
CA PHE A 259 -8.89 7.56 26.00
C PHE A 259 -8.64 6.51 27.08
N THR A 260 -9.71 5.90 27.56
CA THR A 260 -9.70 4.66 28.36
C THR A 260 -10.02 3.47 27.46
N GLY A 261 -9.64 2.26 27.85
CA GLY A 261 -9.73 1.02 27.09
C GLY A 261 -8.39 0.27 27.11
N GLY A 262 -8.36 -0.89 26.46
CA GLY A 262 -7.15 -1.70 26.29
C GLY A 262 -6.87 -2.02 24.82
N LEU A 263 -5.77 -2.72 24.58
CA LEU A 263 -5.50 -3.40 23.32
C LEU A 263 -6.50 -4.56 23.18
N ALA A 264 -7.12 -4.74 22.02
CA ALA A 264 -8.03 -5.86 21.80
C ALA A 264 -7.30 -7.21 21.82
N CYS A 265 -6.10 -7.28 21.23
CA CYS A 265 -5.26 -8.47 21.28
C CYS A 265 -3.77 -8.13 21.30
N TYR A 266 -3.03 -8.71 22.24
CA TYR A 266 -1.61 -8.48 22.41
C TYR A 266 -0.80 -9.78 22.30
N LEU A 267 0.07 -9.85 21.31
CA LEU A 267 1.05 -10.92 21.12
C LEU A 267 2.42 -10.39 21.57
N PHE A 268 3.05 -11.12 22.49
CA PHE A 268 4.38 -10.78 22.99
C PHE A 268 5.27 -12.01 23.08
N ASN A 269 6.51 -11.91 22.58
CA ASN A 269 7.52 -12.96 22.73
C ASN A 269 7.00 -14.36 22.36
N SER A 270 6.27 -14.45 21.26
CA SER A 270 5.56 -15.67 20.84
C SER A 270 5.93 -16.04 19.41
N THR A 271 5.71 -17.30 19.04
CA THR A 271 6.17 -17.83 17.77
C THR A 271 5.12 -18.74 17.13
N ASP A 272 5.08 -18.87 15.81
CA ASP A 272 4.17 -19.78 15.12
C ASP A 272 2.70 -19.54 15.53
N ILE A 273 2.27 -18.28 15.48
CA ILE A 273 0.90 -17.87 15.83
C ILE A 273 0.12 -17.53 14.56
N ARG A 274 -1.11 -18.03 14.46
CA ARG A 274 -2.00 -17.79 13.33
C ARG A 274 -3.29 -17.10 13.75
N LEU A 275 -3.59 -15.97 13.15
CA LEU A 275 -4.84 -15.23 13.35
C LEU A 275 -5.62 -15.27 12.04
N THR A 276 -6.84 -15.80 12.05
CA THR A 276 -7.62 -16.00 10.82
C THR A 276 -9.07 -15.58 11.01
N ASN A 277 -9.61 -14.77 10.10
CA ASN A 277 -11.02 -14.33 10.14
C ASN A 277 -11.39 -13.59 11.46
N CYS A 278 -10.42 -12.92 12.09
CA CYS A 278 -10.63 -12.22 13.35
C CYS A 278 -10.92 -10.74 13.13
N THR A 279 -11.71 -10.15 14.03
CA THR A 279 -11.89 -8.68 14.10
C THR A 279 -11.31 -8.17 15.41
N PHE A 280 -10.43 -7.17 15.35
CA PHE A 280 -9.90 -6.45 16.49
C PHE A 280 -10.46 -5.03 16.45
N ARG A 281 -11.13 -4.57 17.51
CA ARG A 281 -11.74 -3.24 17.45
C ARG A 281 -11.70 -2.46 18.75
N ASN A 282 -12.05 -1.19 18.64
CA ASN A 282 -12.35 -0.32 19.78
C ASN A 282 -11.23 -0.36 20.81
N SER A 283 -10.02 0.02 20.42
CA SER A 283 -8.84 -0.11 21.29
C SER A 283 -8.17 1.23 21.53
N VAL A 284 -7.62 1.40 22.75
CA VAL A 284 -6.63 2.44 23.01
C VAL A 284 -5.29 1.93 22.48
N MET A 285 -4.53 2.80 21.83
CA MET A 285 -3.35 2.42 21.07
C MET A 285 -3.75 1.51 19.90
N SER A 286 -3.47 0.21 19.99
CA SER A 286 -3.60 -0.70 18.85
C SER A 286 -4.59 -1.84 19.09
N PRO A 287 -5.60 -2.01 18.21
CA PRO A 287 -6.43 -3.21 18.19
C PRO A 287 -5.63 -4.51 18.14
N LEU A 288 -4.66 -4.61 17.24
CA LEU A 288 -3.74 -5.75 17.19
C LEU A 288 -2.30 -5.28 17.37
N ARG A 289 -1.64 -5.83 18.39
CA ARG A 289 -0.25 -5.49 18.72
C ARG A 289 0.61 -6.75 18.78
N ILE A 290 1.68 -6.78 17.99
CA ILE A 290 2.60 -7.91 17.83
C ILE A 290 4.01 -7.43 18.16
N GLU A 291 4.57 -7.91 19.25
CA GLU A 291 5.87 -7.48 19.73
C GLU A 291 6.79 -8.66 20.02
N LYS A 292 8.05 -8.56 19.57
CA LYS A 292 9.09 -9.59 19.81
C LYS A 292 8.64 -10.99 19.37
N CYS A 293 7.83 -11.07 18.32
CA CYS A 293 7.28 -12.32 17.84
C CYS A 293 8.00 -12.80 16.57
N SER A 294 7.93 -14.09 16.30
CA SER A 294 8.48 -14.68 15.07
C SER A 294 7.45 -15.57 14.39
N ARG A 295 7.45 -15.64 13.05
CA ARG A 295 6.55 -16.55 12.29
C ARG A 295 5.08 -16.34 12.65
N ILE A 296 4.59 -15.13 12.43
CA ILE A 296 3.21 -14.74 12.70
C ILE A 296 2.47 -14.60 11.38
N ILE A 297 1.31 -15.25 11.29
CA ILE A 297 0.45 -15.18 10.10
C ILE A 297 -0.89 -14.56 10.50
N VAL A 298 -1.27 -13.49 9.83
CA VAL A 298 -2.55 -12.79 10.02
C VAL A 298 -3.27 -12.78 8.68
N GLU A 299 -4.40 -13.48 8.61
CA GLU A 299 -5.12 -13.71 7.35
C GLU A 299 -6.59 -13.33 7.47
N ASN A 300 -7.07 -12.52 6.52
CA ASN A 300 -8.47 -12.11 6.46
C ASN A 300 -8.97 -11.50 7.78
N CYS A 301 -8.15 -10.65 8.41
CA CYS A 301 -8.46 -10.01 9.68
C CYS A 301 -8.71 -8.51 9.49
N THR A 302 -9.58 -7.95 10.34
CA THR A 302 -9.89 -6.52 10.35
C THR A 302 -9.51 -5.90 11.68
N SER A 303 -8.75 -4.81 11.65
CA SER A 303 -8.50 -3.93 12.79
C SER A 303 -9.27 -2.62 12.61
N LYS A 304 -10.06 -2.22 13.59
CA LYS A 304 -10.90 -1.01 13.50
C LYS A 304 -10.86 -0.15 14.75
N ARG A 305 -10.92 1.17 14.58
CA ARG A 305 -11.11 2.11 15.69
C ARG A 305 -9.98 2.04 16.73
N GLY A 306 -8.75 2.33 16.26
CA GLY A 306 -7.60 2.62 17.12
C GLY A 306 -7.61 4.09 17.56
N ARG A 307 -7.38 4.38 18.85
CA ARG A 307 -7.47 5.73 19.42
C ARG A 307 -6.28 6.14 20.28
N GLY A 308 -6.06 7.45 20.32
CA GLY A 308 -5.03 8.11 21.11
C GLY A 308 -3.77 8.44 20.30
N ASN A 309 -2.74 8.93 20.98
CA ASN A 309 -1.47 9.32 20.37
C ASN A 309 -0.68 8.15 19.77
N TYR A 310 -1.04 6.91 20.14
CA TYR A 310 -0.48 5.67 19.59
C TYR A 310 -1.57 4.84 18.91
N GLY A 311 -2.62 5.51 18.43
CA GLY A 311 -3.85 4.92 17.91
C GLY A 311 -3.70 4.25 16.56
N ASP A 312 -2.74 3.33 16.43
CA ASP A 312 -2.50 2.57 15.20
C ASP A 312 -3.44 1.38 15.09
N ALA A 313 -3.92 1.00 13.91
CA ALA A 313 -4.80 -0.17 13.82
C ALA A 313 -4.05 -1.50 14.05
N ILE A 314 -2.85 -1.63 13.48
CA ILE A 314 -1.98 -2.80 13.58
C ILE A 314 -0.55 -2.34 13.84
N TYR A 315 0.07 -2.91 14.87
CA TYR A 315 1.41 -2.54 15.31
C TYR A 315 2.33 -3.74 15.41
N VAL A 316 3.43 -3.73 14.65
CA VAL A 316 4.48 -4.75 14.67
C VAL A 316 5.80 -4.13 15.10
N ALA A 317 6.38 -4.63 16.19
CA ALA A 317 7.65 -4.13 16.71
C ALA A 317 8.61 -5.26 17.11
N GLY A 318 9.89 -5.10 16.76
CA GLY A 318 10.96 -6.06 17.06
C GLY A 318 10.63 -7.51 16.69
N SER A 319 9.84 -7.72 15.64
CA SER A 319 9.33 -9.03 15.25
C SER A 319 9.87 -9.45 13.88
N ASP A 320 9.92 -10.75 13.62
CA ASP A 320 10.45 -11.28 12.37
C ASP A 320 9.53 -12.32 11.71
N HIS A 321 9.60 -12.42 10.38
CA HIS A 321 8.76 -13.36 9.61
C HIS A 321 7.27 -13.17 9.90
N VAL A 322 6.78 -11.94 9.76
CA VAL A 322 5.37 -11.60 9.96
C VAL A 322 4.69 -11.39 8.61
N ARG A 323 3.58 -12.09 8.38
CA ARG A 323 2.81 -11.99 7.13
C ARG A 323 1.38 -11.55 7.41
N PHE A 324 0.95 -10.51 6.71
CA PHE A 324 -0.45 -10.09 6.62
C PHE A 324 -0.96 -10.37 5.20
N ASP A 325 -2.12 -10.99 5.09
CA ASP A 325 -2.72 -11.34 3.81
C ASP A 325 -4.24 -11.10 3.86
N ARG A 326 -4.73 -10.22 2.98
CA ARG A 326 -6.14 -9.77 2.93
C ARG A 326 -6.63 -9.14 4.24
N CYS A 327 -5.79 -8.33 4.90
CA CYS A 327 -6.16 -7.67 6.15
C CYS A 327 -6.61 -6.22 5.94
N SER A 328 -7.53 -5.73 6.76
CA SER A 328 -7.96 -4.33 6.74
C SER A 328 -7.64 -3.58 8.04
N ALA A 329 -7.25 -2.31 7.90
CA ALA A 329 -7.14 -1.32 8.95
C ALA A 329 -8.12 -0.19 8.63
N GLU A 330 -9.09 0.08 9.51
CA GLU A 330 -10.13 1.09 9.30
C GLU A 330 -10.22 2.03 10.49
N ASP A 331 -10.36 3.33 10.25
CA ASP A 331 -10.64 4.33 11.29
C ASP A 331 -9.60 4.30 12.43
N TYR A 332 -8.47 4.96 12.23
CA TYR A 332 -7.37 5.04 13.19
C TYR A 332 -6.85 6.46 13.31
N THR A 333 -6.42 6.85 14.51
CA THR A 333 -5.97 8.22 14.80
C THR A 333 -4.51 8.49 14.45
N ARG A 334 -3.73 7.43 14.18
CA ARG A 334 -2.32 7.53 13.82
C ARG A 334 -1.99 6.73 12.55
N ILE A 335 -1.66 5.44 12.60
CA ILE A 335 -1.28 4.69 11.39
C ILE A 335 -2.10 3.40 11.21
N GLY A 336 -2.40 3.01 9.98
CA GLY A 336 -3.10 1.75 9.70
C GLY A 336 -2.23 0.53 10.06
N PHE A 337 -1.11 0.38 9.36
CA PHE A 337 -0.14 -0.70 9.59
C PHE A 337 1.23 -0.13 9.91
N VAL A 338 1.77 -0.49 11.08
CA VAL A 338 3.11 -0.09 11.53
C VAL A 338 4.05 -1.29 11.57
N CYS A 339 5.27 -1.10 11.07
CA CYS A 339 6.39 -2.04 11.21
C CYS A 339 7.63 -1.30 11.70
N GLU A 340 8.08 -1.59 12.93
CA GLU A 340 9.19 -0.85 13.54
C GLU A 340 10.06 -1.61 14.55
N GLN A 341 10.94 -0.88 15.26
CA GLN A 341 11.81 -1.35 16.34
C GLN A 341 12.64 -2.59 16.01
N GLY A 342 13.31 -2.59 14.85
CA GLY A 342 14.16 -3.68 14.41
C GLY A 342 13.40 -4.85 13.79
N SER A 343 12.15 -4.65 13.37
CA SER A 343 11.38 -5.70 12.68
C SER A 343 12.02 -6.07 11.32
N TRP A 344 11.96 -7.35 10.97
CA TRP A 344 12.63 -7.91 9.79
C TRP A 344 11.74 -8.90 9.04
N ASN A 345 11.78 -8.87 7.71
CA ASN A 345 11.05 -9.83 6.88
C ASN A 345 9.54 -9.80 7.19
N VAL A 346 8.93 -8.64 6.92
CA VAL A 346 7.50 -8.39 7.11
C VAL A 346 6.84 -8.19 5.76
N SER A 347 5.72 -8.85 5.52
CA SER A 347 5.00 -8.76 4.25
C SER A 347 3.54 -8.41 4.45
N PHE A 348 3.04 -7.53 3.59
CA PHE A 348 1.63 -7.16 3.48
C PHE A 348 1.18 -7.48 2.05
N SER A 349 0.16 -8.32 1.92
CA SER A 349 -0.40 -8.69 0.62
C SER A 349 -1.90 -8.44 0.63
N GLN A 350 -2.39 -7.69 -0.36
CA GLN A 350 -3.83 -7.39 -0.51
C GLN A 350 -4.43 -6.72 0.74
N CYS A 351 -3.63 -5.93 1.45
CA CYS A 351 -4.06 -5.23 2.65
C CYS A 351 -4.64 -3.85 2.31
N HIS A 352 -5.61 -3.39 3.09
CA HIS A 352 -6.27 -2.09 2.89
C HIS A 352 -6.25 -1.25 4.17
N ALA A 353 -5.70 -0.05 4.09
CA ALA A 353 -5.66 0.92 5.17
C ALA A 353 -6.53 2.13 4.78
N SER A 354 -7.61 2.38 5.51
CA SER A 354 -8.59 3.41 5.15
C SER A 354 -9.07 4.29 6.30
N TYR A 355 -9.44 5.52 5.95
CA TYR A 355 -10.02 6.50 6.85
C TYR A 355 -9.13 6.84 8.05
N GLY A 356 -7.83 6.95 7.80
CA GLY A 356 -6.88 7.51 8.75
C GLY A 356 -7.12 9.00 8.98
N HIS A 357 -7.35 9.38 10.23
CA HIS A 357 -7.54 10.78 10.60
C HIS A 357 -6.48 11.20 11.61
N ASP A 358 -5.73 12.25 11.29
CA ASP A 358 -4.59 12.67 12.12
C ASP A 358 -4.99 13.49 13.35
N GLN A 359 -5.93 12.96 14.13
CA GLN A 359 -6.34 13.59 15.37
C GLN A 359 -5.18 13.70 16.36
N SER A 360 -4.19 12.81 16.27
CA SER A 360 -2.98 12.94 17.09
C SER A 360 -2.23 14.23 16.74
N LYS A 361 -1.73 14.42 15.53
CA LYS A 361 -0.90 15.58 15.18
C LYS A 361 -1.65 16.90 15.10
N LEU A 362 -2.86 16.89 14.55
CA LEU A 362 -3.68 18.10 14.42
C LEU A 362 -4.02 18.71 15.78
N TYR A 363 -4.01 17.90 16.84
CA TYR A 363 -4.33 18.32 18.18
C TYR A 363 -3.21 18.00 19.19
N GLY A 364 -1.93 17.97 18.81
CA GLY A 364 -0.81 18.04 19.77
C GLY A 364 0.11 16.80 19.90
N GLY A 365 -0.08 15.80 19.06
CA GLY A 365 0.85 14.69 18.80
C GLY A 365 1.94 15.06 17.78
N GLY A 366 2.91 14.17 17.57
CA GLY A 366 4.11 14.45 16.76
C GLY A 366 4.15 13.84 15.35
N GLU A 367 3.42 12.74 15.12
CA GLU A 367 3.60 11.90 13.93
C GLU A 367 2.48 12.09 12.91
N PHE A 368 2.82 12.00 11.63
CA PHE A 368 1.80 12.08 10.58
C PHE A 368 0.94 10.81 10.57
N ASN A 369 -0.33 11.00 10.25
CA ASN A 369 -1.22 9.90 9.87
C ASN A 369 -0.80 9.25 8.55
N ALA A 370 -0.82 7.92 8.51
CA ALA A 370 -0.54 7.17 7.28
C ALA A 370 -1.34 5.87 7.17
N GLY A 371 -1.51 5.37 5.95
CA GLY A 371 -2.00 4.02 5.72
C GLY A 371 -1.00 2.96 6.19
N PHE A 372 0.21 3.01 5.65
CA PHE A 372 1.30 2.07 5.96
C PHE A 372 2.57 2.84 6.33
N TRP A 373 3.22 2.42 7.42
CA TRP A 373 4.46 3.02 7.88
C TRP A 373 5.45 1.93 8.31
N SER A 374 6.56 1.84 7.59
CA SER A 374 7.72 1.03 7.98
C SER A 374 8.91 1.92 8.26
N GLU A 375 9.36 1.92 9.51
CA GLU A 375 10.54 2.68 9.96
C GLU A 375 11.34 1.82 10.93
N ASN A 376 12.66 1.97 11.03
CA ASN A 376 13.49 1.12 11.90
C ASN A 376 13.30 -0.37 11.59
N SER A 377 13.05 -0.70 10.32
CA SER A 377 12.73 -2.04 9.85
C SER A 377 13.47 -2.35 8.56
N GLU A 378 13.48 -3.62 8.17
CA GLU A 378 14.28 -4.09 7.06
C GLU A 378 13.64 -5.29 6.38
N ASN A 379 13.74 -5.36 5.04
CA ASN A 379 13.10 -6.38 4.22
C ASN A 379 11.58 -6.37 4.42
N VAL A 380 10.96 -5.27 4.01
CA VAL A 380 9.50 -5.10 4.07
C VAL A 380 8.91 -5.03 2.67
N THR A 381 7.87 -5.83 2.42
CA THR A 381 7.19 -5.90 1.13
C THR A 381 5.71 -5.55 1.26
N TYR A 382 5.24 -4.69 0.37
CA TYR A 382 3.83 -4.42 0.13
C TYR A 382 3.49 -4.88 -1.29
N SER A 383 2.52 -5.77 -1.44
CA SER A 383 2.03 -6.19 -2.77
C SER A 383 0.51 -6.05 -2.82
N GLN A 384 0.01 -5.35 -3.85
CA GLN A 384 -1.42 -5.13 -4.07
C GLN A 384 -2.12 -4.48 -2.87
N CYS A 385 -1.42 -3.62 -2.14
CA CYS A 385 -1.96 -2.93 -0.97
C CYS A 385 -2.60 -1.59 -1.35
N VAL A 386 -3.63 -1.19 -0.60
CA VAL A 386 -4.36 0.06 -0.84
C VAL A 386 -4.29 0.95 0.39
N ALA A 387 -3.85 2.19 0.22
CA ALA A 387 -3.92 3.23 1.24
C ALA A 387 -4.88 4.33 0.80
N GLU A 388 -5.99 4.49 1.51
CA GLU A 388 -7.12 5.31 1.06
C GLU A 388 -7.57 6.33 2.11
N ASN A 389 -7.80 7.57 1.68
CA ASN A 389 -8.40 8.64 2.48
C ASN A 389 -7.69 8.85 3.84
N ASN A 390 -6.36 8.79 3.84
CA ASN A 390 -5.54 9.17 4.99
C ASN A 390 -5.28 10.68 4.97
N THR A 391 -5.24 11.30 6.15
CA THR A 391 -5.05 12.76 6.27
C THR A 391 -3.75 13.24 5.64
N HIS A 392 -2.68 12.45 5.73
CA HIS A 392 -1.36 12.86 5.23
C HIS A 392 -0.76 11.90 4.21
N CYS A 393 -0.45 10.65 4.60
CA CYS A 393 0.38 9.77 3.79
C CYS A 393 -0.34 8.47 3.39
N GLY A 394 -0.08 7.96 2.19
CA GLY A 394 -0.44 6.58 1.82
C GLY A 394 0.56 5.58 2.43
N PHE A 395 1.78 5.57 1.90
CA PHE A 395 2.85 4.65 2.28
C PHE A 395 4.11 5.41 2.68
N THR A 396 4.73 4.99 3.78
CA THR A 396 6.03 5.49 4.24
C THR A 396 6.99 4.32 4.44
N VAL A 397 8.16 4.38 3.81
CA VAL A 397 9.26 3.45 4.03
C VAL A 397 10.54 4.19 4.40
N ALA A 398 11.17 3.75 5.48
CA ALA A 398 12.43 4.27 5.97
C ALA A 398 13.22 3.15 6.68
N PRO A 399 14.54 3.00 6.44
CA PRO A 399 15.35 2.07 7.20
C PRO A 399 15.40 2.47 8.67
N GLY A 400 15.67 3.74 8.98
CA GLY A 400 15.92 4.23 10.34
C GLY A 400 17.21 3.66 10.95
N VAL A 401 17.76 4.34 11.98
CA VAL A 401 19.01 3.90 12.63
C VAL A 401 18.87 2.64 13.48
N ASN A 402 17.65 2.27 13.83
CA ASN A 402 17.38 1.15 14.74
C ASN A 402 16.91 -0.11 14.01
N ARG A 403 17.16 -0.22 12.70
CA ARG A 403 16.89 -1.44 11.94
C ARG A 403 17.80 -2.60 12.40
N PRO A 404 17.52 -3.85 12.01
CA PRO A 404 18.25 -5.02 12.51
C PRO A 404 19.59 -5.30 11.80
N TYR A 405 19.94 -4.59 10.73
CA TYR A 405 21.21 -4.71 9.98
C TYR A 405 21.51 -6.13 9.48
N LYS A 406 20.51 -6.83 8.97
CA LYS A 406 20.66 -8.20 8.43
C LYS A 406 21.22 -8.21 7.00
N THR A 407 21.08 -7.10 6.29
CA THR A 407 21.62 -6.81 4.97
C THR A 407 22.39 -5.48 5.01
N SER A 408 23.29 -5.30 4.05
CA SER A 408 24.05 -4.05 3.92
C SER A 408 23.17 -2.84 3.61
N THR A 409 22.08 -3.05 2.87
CA THR A 409 21.16 -2.02 2.37
C THR A 409 19.74 -2.53 2.61
N ALA A 410 18.93 -1.78 3.37
CA ALA A 410 17.60 -2.23 3.75
C ALA A 410 16.65 -2.27 2.53
N PRO A 411 16.12 -3.44 2.15
CA PRO A 411 15.24 -3.53 1.00
C PRO A 411 13.78 -3.25 1.40
N PHE A 412 13.13 -2.45 0.58
CA PHE A 412 11.69 -2.20 0.60
C PHE A 412 11.11 -2.40 -0.79
N VAL A 413 10.02 -3.14 -0.89
CA VAL A 413 9.35 -3.41 -2.17
C VAL A 413 7.90 -2.96 -2.06
N LEU A 414 7.47 -2.13 -3.02
CA LEU A 414 6.10 -1.75 -3.26
C LEU A 414 5.75 -2.22 -4.67
N ASP A 415 4.85 -3.18 -4.76
CA ASP A 415 4.44 -3.79 -6.01
C ASP A 415 2.92 -3.66 -6.15
N SER A 416 2.45 -3.09 -7.25
CA SER A 416 1.03 -2.98 -7.56
C SER A 416 0.21 -2.26 -6.47
N CYS A 417 0.83 -1.30 -5.74
CA CYS A 417 0.21 -0.61 -4.62
C CYS A 417 -0.54 0.65 -5.07
N VAL A 418 -1.62 1.00 -4.38
CA VAL A 418 -2.49 2.11 -4.76
C VAL A 418 -2.70 3.07 -3.59
N ALA A 419 -2.41 4.35 -3.82
CA ALA A 419 -2.65 5.45 -2.88
C ALA A 419 -3.78 6.35 -3.41
N ILE A 420 -4.92 6.42 -2.69
CA ILE A 420 -6.13 7.15 -3.12
C ILE A 420 -6.50 8.21 -2.08
N GLY A 421 -6.66 9.47 -2.51
CA GLY A 421 -7.21 10.53 -1.67
C GLY A 421 -6.40 10.85 -0.41
N ASN A 422 -5.09 10.53 -0.39
CA ASN A 422 -4.24 10.82 0.75
C ASN A 422 -3.78 12.28 0.68
N GLY A 423 -3.99 13.06 1.74
CA GLY A 423 -3.98 14.54 1.66
C GLY A 423 -2.64 15.21 1.31
N LEU A 424 -1.50 14.56 1.50
CA LEU A 424 -0.18 15.14 1.20
C LEU A 424 0.67 14.23 0.32
N TYR A 425 1.00 13.02 0.76
CA TYR A 425 1.90 12.11 0.06
C TYR A 425 1.17 10.83 -0.35
N GLY A 426 1.36 10.39 -1.60
CA GLY A 426 1.04 9.03 -2.01
C GLY A 426 2.03 8.05 -1.38
N PHE A 427 3.31 8.23 -1.73
CA PHE A 427 4.42 7.40 -1.29
C PHE A 427 5.58 8.24 -0.76
N ILE A 428 6.27 7.73 0.27
CA ILE A 428 7.50 8.31 0.82
C ILE A 428 8.56 7.21 0.92
N ALA A 429 9.71 7.47 0.32
CA ALA A 429 10.94 6.70 0.45
C ALA A 429 12.00 7.60 1.10
N SER A 430 12.39 7.33 2.36
CA SER A 430 13.24 8.27 3.10
C SER A 430 14.32 7.60 3.94
N ASP A 431 15.58 7.95 3.68
CA ASP A 431 16.71 7.74 4.58
C ASP A 431 16.87 8.92 5.57
N SER A 432 15.92 9.14 6.48
CA SER A 432 15.96 10.32 7.37
C SER A 432 17.13 10.34 8.38
N LYS A 433 18.01 9.32 8.39
CA LYS A 433 19.06 9.17 9.40
C LYS A 433 20.44 8.73 8.88
N GLY A 434 20.65 8.66 7.57
CA GLY A 434 21.95 8.33 6.95
C GLY A 434 22.25 6.82 6.88
N ASP A 435 21.22 5.97 6.90
CA ASP A 435 21.33 4.53 6.69
C ASP A 435 20.84 4.14 5.29
N ARG A 436 21.47 3.11 4.73
CA ARG A 436 21.34 2.75 3.32
C ARG A 436 20.08 1.93 3.08
N PHE A 437 19.29 2.33 2.08
CA PHE A 437 18.09 1.62 1.65
C PHE A 437 18.02 1.41 0.14
N SER A 438 17.25 0.41 -0.27
CA SER A 438 16.86 0.16 -1.65
C SER A 438 15.34 0.07 -1.72
N VAL A 439 14.72 0.91 -2.52
CA VAL A 439 13.27 0.91 -2.75
C VAL A 439 12.99 0.56 -4.20
N THR A 440 12.19 -0.48 -4.40
CA THR A 440 11.58 -0.79 -5.69
C THR A 440 10.09 -0.49 -5.60
N CYS A 441 9.61 0.39 -6.48
CA CYS A 441 8.21 0.77 -6.60
C CYS A 441 7.78 0.49 -8.04
N SER A 442 7.02 -0.59 -8.23
CA SER A 442 6.61 -1.07 -9.55
C SER A 442 5.09 -1.14 -9.65
N ASP A 443 4.54 -0.74 -10.79
CA ASP A 443 3.09 -0.77 -11.07
C ASP A 443 2.27 -0.06 -9.98
N CYS A 444 2.80 1.02 -9.40
CA CYS A 444 2.16 1.73 -8.30
C CYS A 444 1.40 2.97 -8.78
N PHE A 445 0.24 3.23 -8.19
CA PHE A 445 -0.68 4.26 -8.63
C PHE A 445 -0.99 5.26 -7.52
N VAL A 446 -0.94 6.55 -7.84
CA VAL A 446 -1.41 7.63 -6.98
C VAL A 446 -2.58 8.33 -7.63
N PHE A 447 -3.67 8.46 -6.89
CA PHE A 447 -4.85 9.24 -7.25
C PHE A 447 -5.17 10.22 -6.13
N GLY A 448 -4.91 11.51 -6.36
CA GLY A 448 -5.40 12.58 -5.50
C GLY A 448 -4.57 12.87 -4.26
N SER A 449 -3.24 12.71 -4.38
CA SER A 449 -2.27 13.28 -3.44
C SER A 449 -1.55 14.47 -4.06
N ARG A 450 -1.14 15.44 -3.23
CA ARG A 450 -0.37 16.60 -3.72
C ARG A 450 1.03 16.22 -4.17
N ILE A 451 1.66 15.26 -3.49
CA ILE A 451 2.97 14.73 -3.84
C ILE A 451 2.79 13.25 -4.14
N GLY A 452 3.09 12.83 -5.37
CA GLY A 452 2.97 11.44 -5.78
C GLY A 452 3.95 10.54 -5.02
N MET A 453 5.24 10.81 -5.21
CA MET A 453 6.34 10.14 -4.52
C MET A 453 7.33 11.17 -3.99
N ALA A 454 7.64 11.10 -2.69
CA ALA A 454 8.75 11.84 -2.09
C ALA A 454 9.93 10.91 -1.84
N ILE A 455 11.09 11.24 -2.42
CA ILE A 455 12.34 10.49 -2.28
C ILE A 455 13.34 11.37 -1.54
N ASN A 456 13.76 10.92 -0.36
CA ASN A 456 14.83 11.56 0.41
C ASN A 456 15.99 10.57 0.56
N ALA A 457 16.99 10.67 -0.32
CA ALA A 457 18.12 9.76 -0.37
C ALA A 457 19.40 10.47 0.09
N TYR A 458 19.95 10.07 1.23
CA TYR A 458 21.03 10.78 1.92
C TYR A 458 22.31 9.93 2.07
N HIS A 459 22.31 8.69 1.60
CA HIS A 459 23.49 7.83 1.55
C HIS A 459 23.87 7.50 0.08
N ALA A 460 25.16 7.40 -0.23
CA ALA A 460 25.65 7.15 -1.59
C ALA A 460 25.24 5.78 -2.19
N ASN A 461 24.75 4.88 -1.33
CA ASN A 461 24.30 3.54 -1.71
C ASN A 461 22.78 3.43 -1.73
N ASP A 462 22.08 4.56 -1.53
CA ASP A 462 20.64 4.60 -1.65
C ASP A 462 20.27 4.39 -3.10
N THR A 463 19.31 3.50 -3.30
CA THR A 463 18.77 3.19 -4.62
C THR A 463 17.26 3.28 -4.58
N VAL A 464 16.67 4.04 -5.48
CA VAL A 464 15.21 4.09 -5.64
C VAL A 464 14.90 3.85 -7.11
N THR A 465 14.07 2.85 -7.39
CA THR A 465 13.60 2.52 -8.73
C THR A 465 12.08 2.65 -8.77
N LEU A 466 11.60 3.51 -9.66
CA LEU A 466 10.19 3.65 -10.01
C LEU A 466 10.01 3.11 -11.43
N ASP A 467 9.08 2.19 -11.62
CA ASP A 467 8.85 1.50 -12.89
C ASP A 467 7.34 1.31 -13.12
N HIS A 468 6.82 1.72 -14.28
CA HIS A 468 5.40 1.60 -14.62
C HIS A 468 4.44 2.27 -13.60
N CYS A 469 4.87 3.36 -12.95
CA CYS A 469 4.04 4.06 -11.98
C CYS A 469 3.16 5.15 -12.61
N TYR A 470 2.00 5.41 -12.02
CA TYR A 470 1.10 6.50 -12.42
C TYR A 470 0.91 7.51 -11.29
N PHE A 471 1.10 8.79 -11.59
CA PHE A 471 0.96 9.88 -10.63
C PHE A 471 -0.09 10.89 -11.08
N ARG A 472 -1.29 10.80 -10.51
CA ARG A 472 -2.31 11.85 -10.63
C ARG A 472 -2.34 12.74 -9.40
N LEU A 473 -1.97 13.99 -9.62
CA LEU A 473 -1.89 15.01 -8.60
C LEU A 473 -3.23 15.71 -8.43
N ASP A 474 -3.66 15.93 -7.18
CA ASP A 474 -4.77 16.82 -6.88
C ASP A 474 -4.34 17.89 -5.87
N VAL A 475 -4.78 19.12 -6.11
CA VAL A 475 -4.68 20.25 -5.15
C VAL A 475 -6.07 20.66 -4.70
N THR A 476 -6.21 21.05 -3.45
CA THR A 476 -7.50 21.44 -2.87
C THR A 476 -7.74 22.95 -2.91
N ALA A 477 -6.71 23.73 -3.23
CA ALA A 477 -6.77 25.19 -3.35
C ALA A 477 -5.68 25.72 -4.29
N SER A 478 -5.94 26.85 -4.94
CA SER A 478 -4.93 27.57 -5.77
C SER A 478 -3.72 27.99 -4.91
N GLY A 479 -2.54 28.04 -5.53
CA GLY A 479 -1.28 28.37 -4.86
C GLY A 479 -0.65 27.23 -4.05
N GLN A 480 -1.25 26.04 -4.02
CA GLN A 480 -0.64 24.85 -3.42
C GLN A 480 0.35 24.20 -4.38
N ASN A 481 1.53 23.83 -3.87
CA ASN A 481 2.47 23.04 -4.65
C ASN A 481 1.98 21.60 -4.86
N ALA A 482 2.19 21.08 -6.06
CA ALA A 482 1.93 19.68 -6.40
C ALA A 482 3.07 19.08 -7.23
N THR A 483 3.54 17.91 -6.84
CA THR A 483 4.74 17.30 -7.43
C THR A 483 4.51 15.82 -7.74
N GLY A 484 4.80 15.37 -8.96
CA GLY A 484 4.78 13.95 -9.32
C GLY A 484 5.78 13.16 -8.48
N VAL A 485 7.06 13.40 -8.71
CA VAL A 485 8.18 12.84 -7.97
C VAL A 485 9.08 13.97 -7.45
N LEU A 486 9.16 14.09 -6.13
CA LEU A 486 10.03 15.04 -5.45
C LEU A 486 11.29 14.31 -4.96
N CYS A 487 12.44 14.61 -5.57
CA CYS A 487 13.73 14.07 -5.17
C CYS A 487 14.50 15.09 -4.31
N ALA A 488 15.00 14.62 -3.18
CA ALA A 488 15.87 15.35 -2.27
C ALA A 488 17.00 14.43 -1.78
N GLY A 489 18.09 15.05 -1.31
CA GLY A 489 19.28 14.36 -0.84
C GLY A 489 20.33 15.32 -0.30
N ASN A 490 21.57 14.87 -0.20
CA ASN A 490 22.72 15.68 0.26
C ASN A 490 23.86 15.62 -0.77
N ASP A 491 25.12 15.78 -0.31
CA ASP A 491 26.33 15.77 -1.13
C ASP A 491 26.74 14.38 -1.66
N LYS A 492 25.93 13.34 -1.42
CA LYS A 492 26.19 11.95 -1.83
C LYS A 492 25.44 11.57 -3.11
N LEU A 493 26.10 10.76 -3.95
CA LEU A 493 25.61 10.27 -5.25
C LEU A 493 24.67 9.05 -5.11
N ALA A 494 23.56 9.22 -4.41
CA ALA A 494 22.46 8.25 -4.45
C ALA A 494 21.94 8.05 -5.88
N THR A 495 21.39 6.87 -6.18
CA THR A 495 20.86 6.53 -7.50
C THR A 495 19.33 6.50 -7.50
N ILE A 496 18.71 7.28 -8.38
CA ILE A 496 17.27 7.28 -8.61
C ILE A 496 17.01 6.96 -10.08
N ARG A 497 16.18 5.94 -10.33
CA ARG A 497 15.72 5.52 -11.65
C ARG A 497 14.22 5.67 -11.74
N ILE A 498 13.75 6.36 -12.78
CA ILE A 498 12.34 6.56 -13.07
C ILE A 498 12.13 6.10 -14.51
N SER A 499 11.34 5.07 -14.72
CA SER A 499 11.13 4.46 -16.03
C SER A 499 9.67 4.14 -16.28
N ASP A 500 9.20 4.38 -17.49
CA ASP A 500 7.85 4.01 -17.95
C ASP A 500 6.72 4.59 -17.08
N CYS A 501 6.99 5.74 -16.45
CA CYS A 501 6.04 6.39 -15.54
C CYS A 501 5.14 7.40 -16.28
N LEU A 502 3.88 7.46 -15.86
CA LEU A 502 2.86 8.33 -16.43
C LEU A 502 2.43 9.40 -15.43
N TYR A 503 2.36 10.65 -15.88
CA TYR A 503 2.08 11.82 -15.03
C TYR A 503 0.80 12.54 -15.46
N ASP A 504 -0.01 12.93 -14.47
CA ASP A 504 -1.18 13.78 -14.64
C ASP A 504 -1.07 14.99 -13.70
N HIS A 505 -0.59 16.10 -14.24
CA HIS A 505 -0.53 17.38 -13.54
C HIS A 505 -1.69 18.32 -13.90
N SER A 506 -2.75 17.84 -14.56
CA SER A 506 -3.83 18.68 -15.09
C SER A 506 -4.56 19.49 -14.01
N ALA A 507 -4.60 19.00 -12.77
CA ALA A 507 -5.18 19.71 -11.64
C ALA A 507 -4.21 20.72 -10.98
N SER A 508 -2.93 20.74 -11.34
CA SER A 508 -1.92 21.59 -10.70
C SER A 508 -2.05 23.06 -11.11
N ASP A 509 -1.60 23.98 -10.25
CA ASP A 509 -1.61 25.41 -10.55
C ASP A 509 -0.61 25.76 -11.68
N PRO A 510 -1.08 26.24 -12.85
CA PRO A 510 -0.20 26.50 -13.99
C PRO A 510 0.88 27.56 -13.68
N SER A 511 0.59 28.54 -12.82
CA SER A 511 1.57 29.56 -12.46
C SER A 511 2.75 28.98 -11.68
N LEU A 512 2.49 27.97 -10.86
CA LEU A 512 3.51 27.27 -10.08
C LEU A 512 4.27 26.25 -10.94
N LEU A 513 3.60 25.57 -11.88
CA LEU A 513 4.28 24.72 -12.87
C LEU A 513 5.32 25.52 -13.66
N MET A 514 5.02 26.77 -13.99
CA MET A 514 5.93 27.65 -14.76
C MET A 514 6.94 28.42 -13.90
N SER A 515 6.80 28.40 -12.57
CA SER A 515 7.73 29.09 -11.67
C SER A 515 9.08 28.38 -11.56
N SER A 516 10.16 29.16 -11.58
CA SER A 516 11.54 28.68 -11.39
C SER A 516 11.95 28.50 -9.92
N THR A 517 11.03 28.73 -8.98
CA THR A 517 11.28 28.60 -7.53
C THR A 517 10.29 27.68 -6.83
N ALA A 518 9.10 27.48 -7.39
CA ALA A 518 8.09 26.59 -6.83
C ALA A 518 8.44 25.12 -7.09
N THR A 519 8.09 24.24 -6.14
CA THR A 519 8.32 22.79 -6.24
C THR A 519 7.28 22.07 -7.08
N SER A 520 6.35 22.80 -7.72
CA SER A 520 5.34 22.18 -8.58
C SER A 520 5.95 21.68 -9.89
N GLY A 521 5.64 20.44 -10.27
CA GLY A 521 6.17 19.81 -11.49
C GLY A 521 6.09 18.28 -11.46
N ASP A 522 6.43 17.62 -12.56
CA ASP A 522 6.33 16.15 -12.64
C ASP A 522 7.53 15.49 -12.00
N ILE A 523 8.74 15.99 -12.28
CA ILE A 523 9.98 15.50 -11.69
C ILE A 523 10.77 16.70 -11.17
N VAL A 524 10.96 16.76 -9.86
CA VAL A 524 11.52 17.93 -9.19
C VAL A 524 12.66 17.53 -8.26
N LEU A 525 13.81 18.16 -8.43
CA LEU A 525 14.94 18.09 -7.51
C LEU A 525 15.00 19.31 -6.59
N SER A 526 15.22 19.07 -5.31
CA SER A 526 15.39 20.10 -4.29
C SER A 526 16.47 19.74 -3.24
N ASN A 527 16.68 20.61 -2.25
CA ASN A 527 17.56 20.41 -1.08
C ASN A 527 19.06 20.17 -1.38
N ASN A 528 19.63 20.83 -2.39
CA ASN A 528 21.06 20.74 -2.73
C ASN A 528 21.58 19.32 -3.04
N ALA A 529 20.70 18.43 -3.52
CA ALA A 529 21.04 17.04 -3.77
C ALA A 529 22.07 16.84 -4.90
N LYS A 530 23.03 15.93 -4.69
CA LYS A 530 24.03 15.50 -5.69
C LYS A 530 23.76 14.07 -6.13
N LEU A 531 22.59 13.81 -6.71
CA LEU A 531 22.12 12.46 -7.02
C LEU A 531 22.28 12.11 -8.50
N GLN A 532 22.40 10.81 -8.79
CA GLN A 532 22.34 10.25 -10.13
C GLN A 532 20.87 9.99 -10.47
N LEU A 533 20.29 10.86 -11.30
CA LEU A 533 18.89 10.76 -11.72
C LEU A 533 18.80 10.29 -13.17
N PHE A 534 18.20 9.13 -13.36
CA PHE A 534 17.90 8.56 -14.68
C PHE A 534 16.39 8.59 -14.90
N VAL A 535 15.96 9.26 -15.97
CA VAL A 535 14.56 9.35 -16.40
C VAL A 535 14.45 8.79 -17.81
N ASN A 536 13.61 7.77 -18.01
CA ASN A 536 13.51 7.05 -19.27
C ASN A 536 12.06 6.73 -19.61
N ASP A 537 11.63 7.00 -20.84
CA ASP A 537 10.31 6.61 -21.35
C ASP A 537 9.13 7.10 -20.47
N CYS A 538 9.29 8.23 -19.79
CA CYS A 538 8.21 8.87 -19.02
C CYS A 538 7.37 9.79 -19.92
N SER A 539 6.07 9.91 -19.61
CA SER A 539 5.17 10.80 -20.35
C SER A 539 4.06 11.39 -19.46
N CYS A 540 3.36 12.40 -19.98
CA CYS A 540 2.07 12.80 -19.42
C CYS A 540 0.94 11.92 -20.00
N VAL A 541 -0.20 11.83 -19.31
CA VAL A 541 -1.41 11.13 -19.80
C VAL A 541 -1.85 11.66 -21.16
N ASP A 542 -1.82 12.97 -21.31
CA ASP A 542 -2.06 13.64 -22.57
C ASP A 542 -0.78 13.65 -23.40
N ALA A 543 -0.76 12.93 -24.52
CA ALA A 543 0.44 12.74 -25.35
C ALA A 543 1.06 14.03 -25.92
N GLY A 544 0.30 15.12 -25.96
CA GLY A 544 0.79 16.45 -26.38
C GLY A 544 1.34 17.31 -25.24
N THR A 545 1.15 16.89 -23.99
CA THR A 545 1.58 17.62 -22.80
C THR A 545 2.99 17.19 -22.41
N ALA A 546 3.84 18.17 -22.13
CA ALA A 546 5.24 17.94 -21.80
C ALA A 546 5.44 17.72 -20.31
N LEU A 547 6.36 16.82 -19.95
CA LEU A 547 6.81 16.65 -18.58
C LEU A 547 7.50 17.92 -18.08
N ILE A 548 7.08 18.41 -16.92
CA ILE A 548 7.69 19.53 -16.23
C ILE A 548 8.85 19.03 -15.37
N LEU A 549 10.07 19.24 -15.85
CA LEU A 549 11.31 18.88 -15.16
C LEU A 549 11.94 20.10 -14.49
N LYS A 550 12.29 19.96 -13.20
CA LYS A 550 12.96 21.01 -12.43
C LYS A 550 14.10 20.45 -11.59
N ALA A 551 15.23 21.13 -11.57
CA ALA A 551 16.23 21.04 -10.53
C ALA A 551 16.45 22.43 -9.95
N LEU A 552 15.76 22.71 -8.84
CA LEU A 552 15.76 24.02 -8.18
C LEU A 552 17.07 24.26 -7.42
N GLN A 553 17.67 23.18 -6.92
CA GLN A 553 18.88 23.16 -6.12
C GLN A 553 19.65 21.85 -6.39
N GLY A 554 20.93 21.84 -6.03
CA GLY A 554 21.78 20.65 -6.14
C GLY A 554 22.57 20.58 -7.44
N THR A 555 23.45 19.59 -7.55
CA THR A 555 24.30 19.37 -8.72
C THR A 555 24.22 17.90 -9.17
N PRO A 556 23.08 17.48 -9.75
CA PRO A 556 22.87 16.10 -10.15
C PRO A 556 23.78 15.68 -11.31
N ILE A 557 23.92 14.35 -11.46
CA ILE A 557 24.20 13.71 -12.74
C ILE A 557 22.83 13.33 -13.30
N LEU A 558 22.37 14.06 -14.32
CA LEU A 558 21.03 13.92 -14.89
C LEU A 558 21.12 13.29 -16.27
N GLN A 559 20.38 12.20 -16.47
CA GLN A 559 20.19 11.58 -17.78
C GLN A 559 18.70 11.42 -18.06
N VAL A 560 18.22 12.01 -19.16
CA VAL A 560 16.83 11.94 -19.59
C VAL A 560 16.76 11.38 -21.00
N ARG A 561 15.91 10.38 -21.23
CA ARG A 561 15.76 9.73 -22.53
C ARG A 561 14.30 9.54 -22.92
N ASN A 562 14.04 9.60 -24.22
CA ASN A 562 12.73 9.27 -24.83
C ASN A 562 11.54 10.07 -24.27
N CYS A 563 11.76 11.31 -23.81
CA CYS A 563 10.73 12.11 -23.14
C CYS A 563 10.30 13.33 -23.98
N LEU A 564 9.01 13.68 -23.93
CA LEU A 564 8.51 15.02 -24.28
C LEU A 564 8.56 15.89 -23.02
N LEU A 565 9.30 16.99 -23.05
CA LEU A 565 9.65 17.70 -21.81
C LEU A 565 9.77 19.21 -21.94
N GLN A 566 9.62 19.85 -20.79
CA GLN A 566 9.88 21.25 -20.54
C GLN A 566 10.72 21.39 -19.26
N VAL A 567 11.99 21.77 -19.44
CA VAL A 567 12.95 22.09 -18.38
C VAL A 567 12.77 23.56 -17.99
N ILE A 568 11.93 23.79 -16.98
CA ILE A 568 11.66 25.14 -16.48
C ILE A 568 12.92 25.75 -15.87
N VAL A 569 13.66 24.94 -15.11
CA VAL A 569 14.94 25.32 -14.52
C VAL A 569 15.74 24.07 -14.17
N LEU A 570 16.93 23.95 -14.73
CA LEU A 570 17.97 23.04 -14.28
C LEU A 570 19.11 23.91 -13.76
N LYS A 571 19.02 24.34 -12.50
CA LYS A 571 19.85 25.44 -11.99
C LYS A 571 21.34 25.14 -12.03
N ASP A 572 21.72 23.92 -11.69
CA ASP A 572 23.11 23.47 -11.68
C ASP A 572 23.19 21.96 -11.92
N PHE A 573 24.35 21.44 -12.33
CA PHE A 573 24.56 20.02 -12.63
C PHE A 573 26.06 19.67 -12.71
N GLN A 574 26.39 18.41 -12.43
CA GLN A 574 27.70 17.82 -12.74
C GLN A 574 27.75 17.33 -14.19
N GLU A 575 26.66 16.72 -14.62
CA GLU A 575 26.43 16.29 -15.99
C GLU A 575 24.94 16.36 -16.28
N ALA A 576 24.57 16.83 -17.46
CA ALA A 576 23.22 16.80 -17.96
C ALA A 576 23.24 16.22 -19.37
N SER A 577 22.53 15.12 -19.58
CA SER A 577 22.41 14.44 -20.87
C SER A 577 20.95 14.24 -21.23
N PHE A 578 20.59 14.66 -22.44
CA PHE A 578 19.26 14.45 -23.02
C PHE A 578 19.43 13.68 -24.32
N ASP A 579 18.74 12.54 -24.45
CA ASP A 579 18.84 11.67 -25.63
C ASP A 579 17.47 11.29 -26.16
N ASN A 580 17.23 11.52 -27.45
CA ASN A 580 15.94 11.24 -28.09
C ASN A 580 14.76 11.94 -27.40
N CYS A 581 14.98 13.17 -26.93
CA CYS A 581 13.98 13.98 -26.24
C CYS A 581 13.38 15.06 -27.15
N ARG A 582 12.15 15.48 -26.85
CA ARG A 582 11.48 16.59 -27.54
C ARG A 582 11.25 17.73 -26.54
N PHE A 583 11.84 18.89 -26.80
CA PHE A 583 11.69 20.09 -25.98
C PHE A 583 10.62 21.01 -26.58
N THR A 584 9.59 21.32 -25.81
CA THR A 584 8.48 22.20 -26.23
C THR A 584 8.13 23.23 -25.16
N GLY A 585 7.15 24.09 -25.44
CA GLY A 585 6.68 25.13 -24.54
C GLY A 585 7.61 26.33 -24.50
N ASN A 586 7.87 26.85 -23.29
CA ASN A 586 8.71 28.03 -23.09
C ASN A 586 10.21 27.72 -23.26
N VAL A 587 11.05 28.74 -23.10
CA VAL A 587 12.51 28.62 -23.12
C VAL A 587 12.97 27.67 -22.03
N GLN A 588 13.81 26.70 -22.42
CA GLN A 588 14.44 25.76 -21.50
C GLN A 588 15.62 26.44 -20.80
N SER A 589 15.62 26.49 -19.47
CA SER A 589 16.69 27.14 -18.69
C SER A 589 17.62 26.09 -18.09
N ILE A 590 18.85 25.99 -18.61
CA ILE A 590 19.81 24.94 -18.23
C ILE A 590 21.14 25.55 -17.81
N GLY A 591 21.44 25.38 -16.52
CA GLY A 591 22.62 25.86 -15.84
C GLY A 591 22.54 27.34 -15.45
N GLN A 592 23.55 27.78 -14.70
CA GLN A 592 23.73 29.16 -14.25
C GLN A 592 25.18 29.59 -14.41
N SER A 593 25.51 30.83 -14.08
CA SER A 593 26.86 31.38 -14.30
C SER A 593 27.97 30.64 -13.55
N THR A 594 27.64 29.95 -12.45
CA THR A 594 28.56 29.16 -11.63
C THR A 594 28.58 27.67 -11.98
N THR A 595 27.73 27.20 -12.89
CA THR A 595 27.67 25.79 -13.28
C THR A 595 28.96 25.39 -13.99
N ALA A 596 29.50 24.22 -13.63
CA ALA A 596 30.73 23.69 -14.22
C ALA A 596 30.54 22.37 -15.00
N GLY A 597 29.33 21.79 -14.95
CA GLY A 597 29.07 20.49 -15.54
C GLY A 597 29.01 20.47 -17.07
N ASN A 598 29.17 19.28 -17.64
CA ASN A 598 29.03 19.07 -19.08
C ASN A 598 27.57 18.89 -19.49
N LEU A 599 27.20 19.46 -20.64
CA LEU A 599 25.86 19.34 -21.22
C LEU A 599 25.94 18.62 -22.56
N GLN A 600 25.14 17.57 -22.71
CA GLN A 600 24.97 16.84 -23.96
C GLN A 600 23.50 16.76 -24.36
N ILE A 601 23.20 17.09 -25.60
CA ILE A 601 21.87 16.98 -26.20
C ILE A 601 22.03 16.22 -27.51
N THR A 602 21.44 15.02 -27.58
CA THR A 602 21.66 14.07 -28.67
C THR A 602 20.33 13.58 -29.23
N ARG A 603 20.17 13.58 -30.56
CA ARG A 603 18.94 13.10 -31.23
C ARG A 603 17.65 13.80 -30.76
N CYS A 604 17.74 15.06 -30.34
CA CYS A 604 16.60 15.78 -29.77
C CYS A 604 15.96 16.76 -30.77
N SER A 605 14.67 17.09 -30.55
CA SER A 605 14.00 18.20 -31.23
C SER A 605 13.77 19.38 -30.29
N VAL A 606 13.99 20.62 -30.73
CA VAL A 606 13.86 21.83 -29.91
C VAL A 606 12.89 22.83 -30.55
N ALA A 607 11.77 23.11 -29.88
CA ALA A 607 10.75 24.07 -30.34
C ALA A 607 10.52 25.28 -29.40
N GLY A 608 10.97 25.22 -28.14
CA GLY A 608 10.76 26.30 -27.14
C GLY A 608 11.89 27.34 -27.02
N GLY A 609 13.02 27.11 -27.70
CA GLY A 609 14.29 27.81 -27.43
C GLY A 609 15.00 27.29 -26.16
N MET A 610 16.27 27.65 -25.99
CA MET A 610 17.11 27.24 -24.87
C MET A 610 17.99 28.40 -24.43
N ASP A 611 18.12 28.62 -23.13
CA ASP A 611 19.14 29.48 -22.54
C ASP A 611 20.06 28.60 -21.67
N LEU A 612 21.33 28.55 -22.04
CA LEU A 612 22.32 27.61 -21.53
C LEU A 612 23.47 28.37 -20.87
N SER A 613 23.85 27.96 -19.67
CA SER A 613 24.99 28.54 -18.96
C SER A 613 25.81 27.47 -18.24
N THR A 614 27.06 27.27 -18.67
CA THR A 614 28.00 26.38 -17.99
C THR A 614 29.45 26.67 -18.39
N ALA A 615 30.38 26.50 -17.45
CA ALA A 615 31.83 26.46 -17.67
C ALA A 615 32.32 25.14 -18.29
N GLY A 616 31.46 24.14 -18.42
CA GLY A 616 31.77 22.85 -19.03
C GLY A 616 31.60 22.81 -20.55
N ARG A 617 31.84 21.62 -21.11
CA ARG A 617 31.62 21.33 -22.54
C ARG A 617 30.12 21.32 -22.84
N ILE A 618 29.74 21.86 -24.00
CA ILE A 618 28.38 21.80 -24.52
C ILE A 618 28.43 21.08 -25.86
N ARG A 619 27.66 20.00 -26.02
CA ARG A 619 27.59 19.23 -27.26
C ARG A 619 26.15 19.00 -27.68
N PHE A 620 25.85 19.41 -28.91
CA PHE A 620 24.65 19.07 -29.65
C PHE A 620 25.02 18.08 -30.75
N GLU A 621 24.27 16.99 -30.86
CA GLU A 621 24.51 15.96 -31.86
C GLU A 621 23.19 15.46 -32.45
N SER A 622 23.03 15.56 -33.76
CA SER A 622 21.79 15.18 -34.46
C SER A 622 20.55 15.89 -33.90
N VAL A 623 20.68 17.18 -33.58
CA VAL A 623 19.58 17.98 -33.01
C VAL A 623 18.86 18.75 -34.10
N GLN A 624 17.52 18.69 -34.08
CA GLN A 624 16.66 19.52 -34.93
C GLN A 624 16.04 20.65 -34.11
N ALA A 625 16.40 21.89 -34.39
CA ALA A 625 15.81 23.07 -33.75
C ALA A 625 14.90 23.80 -34.74
N VAL A 626 13.61 23.90 -34.42
CA VAL A 626 12.61 24.67 -35.18
C VAL A 626 12.12 25.78 -34.27
N LEU A 627 12.64 26.99 -34.49
CA LEU A 627 12.49 28.12 -33.58
C LEU A 627 11.61 29.21 -34.20
N SER A 628 10.81 29.86 -33.36
CA SER A 628 9.85 30.88 -33.77
C SER A 628 9.98 32.16 -32.94
N GLY A 629 9.53 33.28 -33.48
CA GLY A 629 9.53 34.56 -32.75
C GLY A 629 10.90 34.87 -32.16
N THR A 630 10.98 35.14 -30.85
CA THR A 630 12.21 35.48 -30.12
C THR A 630 13.02 34.27 -29.62
N GLN A 631 12.56 33.04 -29.89
CA GLN A 631 13.23 31.83 -29.46
C GLN A 631 14.61 31.69 -30.11
N ARG A 632 15.57 31.18 -29.36
CA ARG A 632 16.96 30.99 -29.78
C ARG A 632 17.58 29.83 -29.00
N ILE A 633 18.72 29.34 -29.44
CA ILE A 633 19.68 28.64 -28.60
C ILE A 633 20.70 29.68 -28.13
N GLY A 634 20.54 30.15 -26.90
CA GLY A 634 21.43 31.08 -26.23
C GLY A 634 22.43 30.34 -25.37
N ILE A 635 23.71 30.65 -25.55
CA ILE A 635 24.82 30.11 -24.75
C ILE A 635 25.52 31.30 -24.11
N VAL A 636 25.64 31.28 -22.79
CA VAL A 636 26.41 32.26 -22.01
C VAL A 636 27.43 31.50 -21.18
N ARG A 637 28.72 31.84 -21.34
CA ARG A 637 29.79 31.22 -20.58
C ARG A 637 30.71 32.29 -20.00
N ASN A 638 30.85 32.25 -18.67
CA ASN A 638 31.71 33.16 -17.90
C ASN A 638 32.95 32.41 -17.39
N THR A 639 33.78 31.90 -18.30
CA THR A 639 34.97 31.08 -17.95
C THR A 639 36.12 31.34 -18.91
N GLU A 640 37.35 31.28 -18.41
CA GLU A 640 38.59 31.41 -19.18
C GLU A 640 39.19 30.03 -19.46
N ASN A 641 38.71 29.37 -20.52
CA ASN A 641 39.19 28.04 -20.87
C ASN A 641 39.05 27.80 -22.39
N ARG A 642 40.17 27.53 -23.07
CA ARG A 642 40.21 27.23 -24.51
C ARG A 642 39.96 25.76 -24.84
N ASP A 643 40.10 24.87 -23.86
CA ASP A 643 40.10 23.42 -24.05
C ASP A 643 38.70 22.80 -23.95
N ILE A 644 37.74 23.55 -23.40
CA ILE A 644 36.30 23.23 -23.48
C ILE A 644 35.76 23.64 -24.85
N ARG A 645 34.75 22.94 -25.36
CA ARG A 645 34.17 23.23 -26.68
C ARG A 645 32.66 23.43 -26.59
N THR A 646 32.17 24.22 -27.53
CA THR A 646 30.76 24.25 -27.92
C THR A 646 30.67 23.56 -29.27
N GLU A 647 30.00 22.42 -29.35
CA GLU A 647 29.94 21.60 -30.56
C GLU A 647 28.52 21.41 -31.03
N PHE A 648 28.31 21.60 -32.33
CA PHE A 648 27.11 21.24 -33.06
C PHE A 648 27.53 20.26 -34.16
N VAL A 649 27.03 19.03 -34.09
CA VAL A 649 27.38 17.94 -35.00
C VAL A 649 26.10 17.40 -35.61
N ASP A 650 25.99 17.44 -36.94
CA ASP A 650 24.84 16.95 -37.72
C ASP A 650 23.49 17.57 -37.29
N CYS A 651 23.52 18.84 -36.88
CA CYS A 651 22.35 19.56 -36.41
C CYS A 651 21.62 20.30 -37.54
N ARG A 652 20.29 20.42 -37.43
CA ARG A 652 19.47 21.23 -38.34
C ARG A 652 18.81 22.37 -37.57
N PHE A 653 18.94 23.59 -38.09
CA PHE A 653 18.35 24.78 -37.50
C PHE A 653 17.42 25.47 -38.49
N GLU A 654 16.20 25.72 -38.06
CA GLU A 654 15.17 26.42 -38.81
C GLU A 654 14.63 27.57 -37.97
N LYS A 655 14.66 28.79 -38.51
CA LYS A 655 14.11 29.98 -37.85
C LYS A 655 13.82 31.09 -38.86
N ASP A 656 12.71 31.81 -38.66
CA ASP A 656 12.47 33.10 -39.32
C ASP A 656 13.37 34.18 -38.72
N ILE A 657 14.55 34.37 -39.30
CA ILE A 657 15.49 35.39 -38.83
C ILE A 657 15.00 36.82 -39.15
N ALA A 658 14.02 36.99 -40.04
CA ALA A 658 13.37 38.27 -40.34
C ALA A 658 12.38 38.71 -39.24
N ALA A 659 11.88 37.80 -38.41
CA ALA A 659 11.06 38.11 -37.25
C ALA A 659 11.92 38.49 -36.02
N SER A 660 12.99 37.74 -35.73
CA SER A 660 14.00 38.14 -34.74
C SER A 660 15.39 37.67 -35.13
N ASP A 661 16.41 38.50 -34.88
CA ASP A 661 17.79 38.17 -35.19
C ASP A 661 18.20 36.82 -34.57
N TYR A 662 18.99 36.04 -35.32
CA TYR A 662 19.75 34.82 -34.96
C TYR A 662 18.97 33.64 -34.35
N ALA A 663 19.22 32.42 -34.85
CA ALA A 663 18.81 31.19 -34.19
C ALA A 663 19.75 30.79 -33.05
N ILE A 664 21.04 31.14 -33.18
CA ILE A 664 22.08 30.75 -32.24
C ILE A 664 22.81 32.00 -31.75
N ARG A 665 22.91 32.16 -30.43
CA ARG A 665 23.65 33.26 -29.78
C ARG A 665 24.69 32.68 -28.84
N ILE A 666 25.96 32.98 -29.07
CA ILE A 666 27.09 32.46 -28.28
C ILE A 666 27.82 33.64 -27.63
N GLU A 667 27.84 33.66 -26.30
CA GLU A 667 28.49 34.68 -25.50
C GLU A 667 29.59 34.06 -24.62
N GLU A 668 30.82 34.08 -25.13
CA GLU A 668 32.03 33.66 -24.41
C GLU A 668 32.70 34.87 -23.75
N ASN A 669 32.44 35.09 -22.46
CA ASN A 669 32.86 36.29 -21.74
C ASN A 669 34.30 36.22 -21.20
N GLY A 670 34.91 35.03 -21.11
CA GLY A 670 36.30 34.88 -20.68
C GLY A 670 37.31 35.45 -21.68
N THR A 671 38.51 35.80 -21.22
CA THR A 671 39.60 36.23 -22.12
C THR A 671 40.09 35.08 -23.01
N LEU A 672 40.17 33.87 -22.44
CA LEU A 672 40.45 32.62 -23.13
C LEU A 672 39.15 31.97 -23.61
N LYS A 673 38.79 32.24 -24.87
CA LYS A 673 37.51 31.81 -25.46
C LYS A 673 37.61 30.45 -26.13
N PRO A 674 36.66 29.54 -25.87
CA PRO A 674 36.62 28.24 -26.50
C PRO A 674 36.22 28.32 -27.98
N LEU A 675 36.58 27.28 -28.73
CA LEU A 675 36.17 27.12 -30.11
C LEU A 675 34.71 26.65 -30.17
N SER A 676 33.91 27.32 -31.01
CA SER A 676 32.62 26.79 -31.44
C SER A 676 32.80 25.98 -32.72
N LEU A 677 32.48 24.69 -32.70
CA LEU A 677 32.58 23.80 -33.85
C LEU A 677 31.18 23.51 -34.42
N PHE A 678 31.01 23.75 -35.71
CA PHE A 678 29.85 23.34 -36.48
C PHE A 678 30.32 22.31 -37.52
N ARG A 679 29.78 21.10 -37.45
CA ARG A 679 30.09 20.02 -38.39
C ARG A 679 28.79 19.41 -38.92
N GLY A 680 28.66 19.24 -40.23
CA GLY A 680 27.47 18.61 -40.83
C GLY A 680 26.16 19.37 -40.59
N CYS A 681 26.23 20.65 -40.25
CA CYS A 681 25.05 21.41 -39.83
C CYS A 681 24.30 22.03 -41.02
N ILE A 682 22.98 22.12 -40.92
CA ILE A 682 22.10 22.75 -41.92
C ILE A 682 21.41 23.97 -41.30
N PHE A 683 21.42 25.10 -42.00
CA PHE A 683 20.78 26.35 -41.60
C PHE A 683 19.72 26.77 -42.62
N TYR A 684 18.49 26.99 -42.17
CA TYR A 684 17.34 27.28 -43.02
C TYR A 684 16.49 28.43 -42.49
N ASN A 685 16.12 29.38 -43.34
CA ASN A 685 15.18 30.45 -42.99
C ASN A 685 13.74 30.00 -43.26
N SER A 686 12.89 29.95 -42.23
CA SER A 686 11.58 29.30 -42.36
C SER A 686 10.59 30.02 -43.29
N THR A 687 10.85 31.29 -43.63
CA THR A 687 10.01 32.10 -44.54
C THR A 687 10.45 32.05 -46.00
N ASP A 688 11.51 31.30 -46.32
CA ASP A 688 12.06 31.20 -47.67
C ASP A 688 12.36 32.59 -48.30
N THR A 689 12.71 33.56 -47.45
CA THR A 689 12.92 34.96 -47.86
C THR A 689 14.30 35.42 -47.43
N ALA A 690 15.14 35.84 -48.37
CA ALA A 690 16.49 36.31 -48.09
C ALA A 690 16.51 37.59 -47.23
N THR A 691 17.31 37.60 -46.16
CA THR A 691 17.50 38.80 -45.31
C THR A 691 18.94 39.31 -45.35
N ALA A 692 19.18 40.43 -46.04
CA ALA A 692 20.53 40.97 -46.22
C ALA A 692 21.14 41.63 -44.96
N THR A 693 20.34 41.98 -43.95
CA THR A 693 20.81 42.73 -42.76
C THR A 693 20.93 41.89 -41.50
N ARG A 694 20.42 40.66 -41.51
CA ARG A 694 20.34 39.81 -40.32
C ARG A 694 21.21 38.58 -40.46
N THR A 695 21.56 38.01 -39.31
CA THR A 695 22.53 36.92 -39.18
C THR A 695 21.93 35.75 -38.44
N PHE A 696 22.27 34.55 -38.86
CA PHE A 696 21.73 33.31 -38.28
C PHE A 696 22.43 32.92 -36.97
N ILE A 697 23.73 33.17 -36.88
CA ILE A 697 24.59 32.92 -35.72
C ILE A 697 25.21 34.25 -35.25
N TRP A 698 25.12 34.51 -33.95
CA TRP A 698 25.76 35.66 -33.33
C TRP A 698 26.77 35.23 -32.27
N ASN A 699 28.04 35.45 -32.56
CA ASN A 699 29.11 35.46 -31.56
C ASN A 699 29.16 36.86 -30.92
N VAL A 700 28.71 36.97 -29.68
CA VAL A 700 28.51 38.26 -29.00
C VAL A 700 29.84 38.96 -28.76
N GLN A 701 30.85 38.22 -28.33
CA GLN A 701 32.14 38.78 -27.92
C GLN A 701 33.18 38.65 -29.04
N THR A 702 33.95 39.72 -29.29
CA THR A 702 35.05 39.71 -30.27
C THR A 702 36.12 38.68 -29.90
N GLY A 703 36.73 38.02 -30.90
CA GLY A 703 37.71 36.95 -30.66
C GLY A 703 37.12 35.59 -30.27
N THR A 704 35.78 35.45 -30.26
CA THR A 704 35.12 34.14 -30.25
C THR A 704 35.26 33.51 -31.63
N ASN A 705 35.92 32.37 -31.71
CA ASN A 705 36.18 31.69 -32.98
C ASN A 705 35.15 30.59 -33.25
N SER A 706 34.74 30.47 -34.51
CA SER A 706 33.86 29.40 -34.99
C SER A 706 34.47 28.70 -36.20
N LEU A 707 34.52 27.37 -36.16
CA LEU A 707 34.99 26.51 -37.25
C LEU A 707 33.79 25.76 -37.86
N PHE A 708 33.71 25.78 -39.19
CA PHE A 708 32.67 25.11 -39.97
C PHE A 708 33.31 24.00 -40.81
N SER A 709 32.67 22.85 -40.83
CA SER A 709 33.10 21.69 -41.61
C SER A 709 31.88 21.00 -42.19
N GLU A 710 31.78 20.90 -43.51
CA GLU A 710 30.68 20.18 -44.18
C GLU A 710 29.30 20.75 -43.79
N CYS A 711 29.20 22.08 -43.65
CA CYS A 711 27.95 22.76 -43.30
C CYS A 711 27.25 23.29 -44.55
N TYR A 712 25.94 23.47 -44.43
CA TYR A 712 25.07 23.90 -45.52
C TYR A 712 24.15 25.03 -45.07
N SER A 713 23.94 26.00 -45.94
CA SER A 713 22.93 27.05 -45.78
C SER A 713 22.11 27.14 -47.05
N ASP A 714 20.81 27.38 -46.91
CA ASP A 714 19.95 27.79 -48.02
C ASP A 714 20.26 29.25 -48.44
N ASP A 715 20.06 29.58 -49.72
CA ASP A 715 20.21 30.91 -50.36
C ASP A 715 19.50 32.02 -49.56
N THR A 716 18.49 31.66 -48.77
CA THR A 716 17.73 32.58 -47.91
C THR A 716 18.48 33.03 -46.65
N VAL A 717 19.61 32.38 -46.31
CA VAL A 717 20.50 32.71 -45.19
C VAL A 717 21.71 33.52 -45.69
N ALA A 718 21.45 34.72 -46.22
CA ALA A 718 22.46 35.58 -46.85
C ALA A 718 23.65 35.95 -45.94
N ASN A 719 23.46 35.98 -44.60
CA ASN A 719 24.57 36.14 -43.66
C ASN A 719 24.50 35.08 -42.56
N LEU A 720 25.45 34.14 -42.57
CA LEU A 720 25.47 33.08 -41.57
C LEU A 720 25.94 33.56 -40.18
N LEU A 721 27.02 34.35 -40.12
CA LEU A 721 27.73 34.65 -38.88
C LEU A 721 28.02 36.15 -38.70
N LYS A 722 27.80 36.68 -37.50
CA LYS A 722 28.41 37.93 -37.02
C LYS A 722 29.20 37.71 -35.74
N THR A 723 30.30 38.45 -35.61
CA THR A 723 31.14 38.50 -34.40
C THR A 723 31.20 39.93 -33.87
N GLY A 724 30.78 40.15 -32.63
CA GLY A 724 30.51 41.48 -32.11
C GLY A 724 29.41 42.16 -32.93
N SER A 725 29.76 43.29 -33.55
CA SER A 725 28.90 44.04 -34.48
C SER A 725 29.23 43.82 -35.97
N VAL A 726 30.19 42.94 -36.29
CA VAL A 726 30.75 42.81 -37.64
C VAL A 726 30.35 41.48 -38.28
N LEU A 727 29.85 41.52 -39.52
CA LEU A 727 29.62 40.32 -40.33
C LEU A 727 30.94 39.57 -40.53
N SER A 728 30.95 38.27 -40.29
CA SER A 728 32.15 37.43 -40.33
C SER A 728 31.98 36.29 -41.32
N ALA A 729 33.00 36.03 -42.14
CA ALA A 729 33.00 34.86 -43.00
C ALA A 729 33.18 33.57 -42.15
N PRO A 730 32.45 32.48 -42.45
CA PRO A 730 32.70 31.17 -41.83
C PRO A 730 34.13 30.72 -42.11
N SER A 731 34.86 30.29 -41.07
CA SER A 731 36.21 29.72 -41.22
C SER A 731 36.15 28.19 -41.26
N GLY A 732 36.99 27.55 -42.10
CA GLY A 732 37.06 26.09 -42.23
C GLY A 732 36.83 25.60 -43.67
N ASN A 733 36.61 24.29 -43.83
CA ASN A 733 36.35 23.67 -45.12
C ASN A 733 34.85 23.49 -45.30
N THR A 734 34.30 24.13 -46.33
CA THR A 734 32.99 23.79 -46.92
C THR A 734 31.78 24.41 -46.19
N LEU A 735 31.35 25.57 -46.71
CA LEU A 735 29.94 25.99 -46.71
C LEU A 735 29.43 25.80 -48.15
N ILE A 736 28.43 24.94 -48.36
CA ILE A 736 27.84 24.71 -49.69
C ILE A 736 26.42 25.26 -49.67
N ASP A 737 26.08 26.06 -50.69
CA ASP A 737 24.70 26.53 -50.91
C ASP A 737 23.77 25.35 -51.21
N LEU A 738 22.69 25.25 -50.45
CA LEU A 738 21.57 24.36 -50.75
C LEU A 738 20.60 25.13 -51.67
N HIS A 739 20.83 25.07 -52.98
CA HIS A 739 19.89 25.58 -53.98
C HIS A 739 18.54 24.86 -53.96
#